data_AF-R6N2V2-F1
#
_entry.id   AF-R6N2V2-F1
#
_cell.length_a   1.000
_cell.length_b   1.000
_cell.length_c   1.000
_cell.angle_alpha   90.00
_cell.angle_beta   90.00
_cell.angle_gamma   90.00
#
_symmetry.space_group_name_H-M   'P 1'
#
loop_
_entity.id
_entity.type
_entity.pdbx_description
1 polymer ?
#
loop_
_entity_poly.entity_id
_entity_poly.type
_entity_poly.pdbx_seq_one_letter_code
_entity_poly.pdbx_strand_id
1 'polypeptide(L)'
;MKLKKVCALLMTALLCTVSVLGNTQAESRSNDLVVFVSGSSGNNSNPGTLESPKQTFGGAVALFSAKGCGGTIVVVDDINVGPWVATKLPGKVTVTSRYNGVDYRAKMNFGATGKKAVLVLQSEMEFNHITFNHVFSACSELWTSSHLEIGEEVRVLKNGEDTIGRNDFAIRIGSSLNACDSASVSVKSGTFSYISGGNIANSVSSSLIHVEGNAEIVAYIQGGGTNRSVSSSVIDLQGGKIPVLYVNGYGSAAMETSQITIGNNAEVSAIFEARTEDSSGKVTNSLQLTVNGKRALESIRNLDVQSVSGILGASSLTINDAQEAVAKFNLSSFDQVALSNATVYLKNSYQAPAESLTIGEGSVLYLTSDTDLPQWSGKGSVVLEPVEWPVHDYSGKSYDDSVYLSFEKSESSQQGMAVYGNYAFLFYHGGFCDVIDLATREKAGSFYLGSSTGNRTDAYSNHVNQAVFSQTFYEEEDAFPLLYVTSGNAGGADEDGYYGRCAVERITMKEQEDGTLSFSSELMQTIIFNDNDYETGNNFKYTKPEVSQYESPCWGWPASFADTDNNRFYLFSARYRTSGAYAEYYDQNAYIVTSFLLPPICTVGETVILYPEDIVDQFTTEFDVFVTQGGTLYDGKIYYTYGFGGLEYPNAIRVFDLAEKKIVAKIDLSDSIFSNEEIESCGVYEGTLLCNTNSGKIYQLDYIESLWKEEPATGQHYTECCICGERLQTA
;
A
#
# COMPACT_ATOMS: atom_id res chain seq x y z
N MET A 1 24.20 51.49 0.12
CA MET A 1 23.82 50.54 -0.95
C MET A 1 23.52 49.14 -0.40
N LYS A 2 22.73 49.05 0.70
CA LYS A 2 22.32 47.80 1.38
C LYS A 2 20.84 47.81 1.82
N LEU A 3 20.04 48.79 1.36
CA LEU A 3 18.63 48.93 1.74
C LEU A 3 17.65 48.69 0.57
N LYS A 4 18.15 48.50 -0.66
CA LYS A 4 17.32 48.26 -1.86
C LYS A 4 17.12 46.78 -2.23
N LYS A 5 17.85 45.85 -1.59
CA LYS A 5 17.69 44.40 -1.85
C LYS A 5 16.77 43.69 -0.83
N VAL A 6 16.53 44.29 0.33
CA VAL A 6 15.66 43.71 1.38
C VAL A 6 14.18 44.00 1.11
N CYS A 7 13.84 45.15 0.49
CA CYS A 7 12.46 45.44 0.08
C CYS A 7 12.00 44.69 -1.17
N ALA A 8 12.91 44.07 -1.93
CA ALA A 8 12.56 43.28 -3.12
C ALA A 8 12.21 41.83 -2.77
N LEU A 9 12.80 41.24 -1.73
CA LEU A 9 12.44 39.88 -1.26
C LEU A 9 11.18 39.86 -0.39
N LEU A 10 10.89 40.93 0.36
CA LEU A 10 9.66 41.04 1.16
C LEU A 10 8.43 41.44 0.34
N MET A 11 8.58 41.89 -0.91
CA MET A 11 7.44 42.15 -1.81
C MET A 11 7.03 40.93 -2.65
N THR A 12 7.90 39.93 -2.84
CA THR A 12 7.53 38.71 -3.58
C THR A 12 6.80 37.68 -2.69
N ALA A 13 7.04 37.71 -1.37
CA ALA A 13 6.34 36.84 -0.41
C ALA A 13 4.99 37.39 0.08
N LEU A 14 4.64 38.65 -0.26
CA LEU A 14 3.39 39.31 0.16
C LEU A 14 2.37 39.49 -0.98
N LEU A 15 2.63 38.92 -2.16
CA LEU A 15 1.74 38.99 -3.34
C LEU A 15 0.86 37.73 -3.53
N CYS A 16 0.94 36.74 -2.64
CA CYS A 16 0.15 35.50 -2.72
C CYS A 16 -0.88 35.29 -1.60
N THR A 17 -1.11 36.24 -0.68
CA THR A 17 -2.03 36.01 0.46
C THR A 17 -3.06 37.11 0.78
N VAL A 18 -3.18 38.20 0.01
CA VAL A 18 -4.35 39.11 0.16
C VAL A 18 -4.80 39.66 -1.20
N SER A 19 -5.80 39.02 -1.79
CA SER A 19 -6.78 39.69 -2.64
C SER A 19 -8.20 39.11 -2.44
N VAL A 20 -8.53 38.85 -1.17
CA VAL A 20 -9.93 38.81 -0.72
C VAL A 20 -10.13 40.04 0.16
N LEU A 21 -10.56 41.15 -0.45
CA LEU A 21 -11.47 42.18 0.10
C LEU A 21 -11.39 43.48 -0.71
N GLY A 22 -12.51 43.81 -1.36
CA GLY A 22 -12.94 45.20 -1.50
C GLY A 22 -12.60 45.92 -2.81
N ASN A 23 -13.07 45.42 -3.95
CA ASN A 23 -13.45 46.30 -5.05
C ASN A 23 -14.93 46.11 -5.36
N THR A 24 -15.77 46.90 -4.70
CA THR A 24 -17.15 47.16 -5.13
C THR A 24 -17.11 48.03 -6.39
N GLN A 25 -16.82 47.43 -7.53
CA GLN A 25 -17.41 47.87 -8.79
C GLN A 25 -18.49 46.86 -9.12
N ALA A 26 -19.72 47.37 -9.30
CA ALA A 26 -20.87 46.57 -9.68
C ALA A 26 -20.57 45.84 -10.99
N GLU A 27 -20.15 44.58 -10.90
CA GLU A 27 -20.19 43.66 -12.04
C GLU A 27 -21.64 43.46 -12.40
N SER A 28 -21.99 43.90 -13.60
CA SER A 28 -23.25 43.54 -14.22
C SER A 28 -23.34 42.02 -14.22
N ARG A 29 -24.30 41.44 -13.48
CA ARG A 29 -24.74 40.05 -13.64
C ARG A 29 -25.14 39.84 -15.09
N SER A 30 -24.20 39.41 -15.92
CA SER A 30 -24.53 38.73 -17.17
C SER A 30 -25.19 37.43 -16.72
N ASN A 31 -26.43 37.17 -17.12
CA ASN A 31 -27.09 35.90 -16.80
C ASN A 31 -26.20 34.76 -17.28
N ASP A 32 -25.59 33.99 -16.37
CA ASP A 32 -24.82 32.81 -16.72
C ASP A 32 -25.72 31.88 -17.54
N LEU A 33 -25.32 31.61 -18.79
CA LEU A 33 -26.11 30.80 -19.68
C LEU A 33 -26.12 29.37 -19.15
N VAL A 34 -27.30 28.84 -18.86
CA VAL A 34 -27.48 27.46 -18.42
C VAL A 34 -27.92 26.61 -19.62
N VAL A 35 -27.20 25.53 -19.88
CA VAL A 35 -27.44 24.64 -21.01
C VAL A 35 -27.63 23.22 -20.48
N PHE A 36 -28.80 22.65 -20.73
CA PHE A 36 -29.11 21.27 -20.37
C PHE A 36 -28.64 20.32 -21.47
N VAL A 37 -28.03 19.21 -21.07
CA VAL A 37 -27.51 18.17 -21.98
C VAL A 37 -28.12 16.82 -21.61
N SER A 38 -28.63 16.14 -22.63
CA SER A 38 -29.15 14.79 -22.52
C SER A 38 -28.74 13.93 -23.72
N GLY A 39 -28.07 12.80 -23.50
CA GLY A 39 -27.67 11.85 -24.52
C GLY A 39 -28.85 11.12 -25.15
N SER A 40 -29.92 10.83 -24.39
CA SER A 40 -31.07 10.06 -24.88
C SER A 40 -32.16 10.91 -25.53
N SER A 41 -32.44 12.10 -24.98
CA SER A 41 -33.54 12.98 -25.42
C SER A 41 -33.07 14.25 -26.13
N GLY A 42 -31.76 14.54 -26.10
CA GLY A 42 -31.19 15.75 -26.66
C GLY A 42 -30.90 15.70 -28.16
N ASN A 43 -30.79 16.89 -28.76
CA ASN A 43 -30.32 17.10 -30.13
C ASN A 43 -29.44 18.35 -30.17
N ASN A 44 -28.29 18.30 -30.85
CA ASN A 44 -27.37 19.45 -30.87
C ASN A 44 -27.90 20.70 -31.60
N SER A 45 -28.97 20.56 -32.39
CA SER A 45 -29.72 21.69 -32.96
C SER A 45 -30.68 22.36 -31.97
N ASN A 46 -30.98 21.75 -30.82
CA ASN A 46 -31.90 22.28 -29.82
C ASN A 46 -31.35 23.56 -29.16
N PRO A 47 -32.22 24.42 -28.57
CA PRO A 47 -31.79 25.61 -27.86
C PRO A 47 -30.99 25.34 -26.58
N GLY A 48 -31.07 24.13 -26.00
CA GLY A 48 -30.37 23.77 -24.77
C GLY A 48 -31.15 24.06 -23.48
N THR A 49 -32.48 24.14 -23.56
CA THR A 49 -33.36 24.21 -22.38
C THR A 49 -33.62 22.82 -21.81
N LEU A 50 -34.22 22.71 -20.62
CA LEU A 50 -34.52 21.41 -20.01
C LEU A 50 -35.48 20.56 -20.88
N GLU A 51 -36.47 21.20 -21.50
CA GLU A 51 -37.45 20.55 -22.38
C GLU A 51 -36.90 20.25 -23.78
N SER A 52 -35.79 20.92 -24.16
CA SER A 52 -35.14 20.75 -25.45
C SER A 52 -33.61 20.81 -25.26
N PRO A 53 -33.02 19.75 -24.68
CA PRO A 53 -31.62 19.74 -24.29
C PRO A 53 -30.70 19.53 -25.49
N LYS A 54 -29.43 19.95 -25.37
CA LYS A 54 -28.36 19.56 -26.29
C LYS A 54 -28.06 18.07 -26.14
N GLN A 55 -27.51 17.43 -27.17
CA GLN A 55 -27.20 16.00 -27.11
C GLN A 55 -25.83 15.70 -26.50
N THR A 56 -24.84 16.56 -26.78
CA THR A 56 -23.45 16.28 -26.41
C THR A 56 -22.83 17.45 -25.65
N PHE A 57 -21.80 17.14 -24.86
CA PHE A 57 -20.95 18.12 -24.20
C PHE A 57 -20.44 19.20 -25.18
N GLY A 58 -19.92 18.77 -26.34
CA GLY A 58 -19.45 19.68 -27.39
C GLY A 58 -20.57 20.56 -27.98
N GLY A 59 -21.81 20.07 -28.04
CA GLY A 59 -22.96 20.85 -28.48
C GLY A 59 -23.32 21.99 -27.52
N ALA A 60 -23.13 21.78 -26.22
CA ALA A 60 -23.29 22.83 -25.21
C ALA A 60 -22.16 23.86 -25.30
N VAL A 61 -20.90 23.42 -25.40
CA VAL A 61 -19.76 24.34 -25.56
C VAL A 61 -19.84 25.15 -26.86
N ALA A 62 -20.31 24.56 -27.96
CA ALA A 62 -20.52 25.28 -29.21
C ALA A 62 -21.57 26.41 -29.05
N LEU A 63 -22.58 26.21 -28.20
CA LEU A 63 -23.57 27.25 -27.91
C LEU A 63 -22.94 28.41 -27.12
N PHE A 64 -22.12 28.12 -26.09
CA PHE A 64 -21.36 29.15 -25.38
C PHE A 64 -20.44 29.93 -26.31
N SER A 65 -19.73 29.22 -27.20
CA SER A 65 -18.85 29.83 -28.20
C SER A 65 -19.62 30.77 -29.13
N ALA A 66 -20.77 30.33 -29.65
CA ALA A 66 -21.64 31.16 -30.51
C ALA A 66 -22.20 32.39 -29.78
N LYS A 67 -22.32 32.33 -28.45
CA LYS A 67 -22.79 33.45 -27.60
C LYS A 67 -21.64 34.30 -27.04
N GLY A 68 -20.39 33.87 -27.21
CA GLY A 68 -19.22 34.55 -26.67
C GLY A 68 -19.20 34.63 -25.15
N CYS A 69 -19.64 33.57 -24.47
CA CYS A 69 -19.74 33.54 -23.00
C CYS A 69 -19.21 32.22 -22.41
N GLY A 70 -19.11 32.16 -21.07
CA GLY A 70 -19.06 30.91 -20.30
C GLY A 70 -20.48 30.49 -19.87
N GLY A 71 -20.59 29.63 -18.87
CA GLY A 71 -21.89 29.26 -18.30
C GLY A 71 -21.92 27.90 -17.61
N THR A 72 -23.12 27.37 -17.36
CA THR A 72 -23.32 26.10 -16.67
C THR A 72 -23.87 25.04 -17.62
N ILE A 73 -23.23 23.88 -17.68
CA ILE A 73 -23.71 22.67 -18.35
C ILE A 73 -24.35 21.78 -17.30
N VAL A 74 -25.66 21.54 -17.44
CA VAL A 74 -26.41 20.63 -16.58
C VAL A 74 -26.64 19.32 -17.32
N VAL A 75 -26.00 18.25 -16.87
CA VAL A 75 -26.12 16.91 -17.45
C VAL A 75 -27.30 16.20 -16.77
N VAL A 76 -28.39 16.01 -17.52
CA VAL A 76 -29.67 15.49 -16.97
C VAL A 76 -29.92 14.02 -17.25
N ASP A 77 -29.15 13.41 -18.15
CA ASP A 77 -29.02 11.96 -18.32
C ASP A 77 -27.63 11.62 -18.88
N ASP A 78 -27.32 10.32 -18.99
CA ASP A 78 -26.01 9.85 -19.43
C ASP A 78 -25.62 10.36 -20.82
N ILE A 79 -24.40 10.90 -20.92
CA ILE A 79 -23.82 11.36 -22.19
C ILE A 79 -22.53 10.61 -22.53
N ASN A 80 -22.30 10.39 -23.82
CA ASN A 80 -21.05 9.80 -24.30
C ASN A 80 -20.00 10.89 -24.56
N VAL A 81 -18.79 10.66 -24.06
CA VAL A 81 -17.64 11.53 -24.25
C VAL A 81 -16.59 10.82 -25.08
N GLY A 82 -16.38 11.32 -26.29
CA GLY A 82 -15.30 10.88 -27.19
C GLY A 82 -14.09 11.81 -27.12
N PRO A 83 -13.04 11.54 -27.93
CA PRO A 83 -11.91 12.45 -28.06
C PRO A 83 -12.36 13.79 -28.66
N TRP A 84 -12.06 14.89 -27.97
CA TRP A 84 -12.50 16.22 -28.38
C TRP A 84 -11.61 17.32 -27.83
N VAL A 85 -11.40 18.36 -28.63
CA VAL A 85 -10.66 19.57 -28.24
C VAL A 85 -11.66 20.72 -28.15
N ALA A 86 -11.87 21.22 -26.94
CA ALA A 86 -12.84 22.27 -26.67
C ALA A 86 -12.40 23.60 -27.26
N THR A 87 -13.31 24.33 -27.90
CA THR A 87 -13.03 25.71 -28.32
C THR A 87 -12.76 26.58 -27.09
N LYS A 88 -11.73 27.44 -27.15
CA LYS A 88 -11.47 28.41 -26.09
C LYS A 88 -12.63 29.41 -26.02
N LEU A 89 -13.28 29.45 -24.86
CA LEU A 89 -14.33 30.36 -24.45
C LEU A 89 -13.77 31.53 -23.61
N PRO A 90 -14.45 32.69 -23.62
CA PRO A 90 -14.05 33.87 -22.85
C PRO A 90 -14.41 33.82 -21.36
N GLY A 91 -15.18 32.82 -20.90
CA GLY A 91 -15.58 32.67 -19.49
C GLY A 91 -15.49 31.23 -18.99
N LYS A 92 -15.56 31.06 -17.66
CA LYS A 92 -15.57 29.76 -16.96
C LYS A 92 -16.78 28.92 -17.39
N VAL A 93 -16.58 27.61 -17.47
CA VAL A 93 -17.66 26.64 -17.68
C VAL A 93 -17.75 25.70 -16.48
N THR A 94 -18.91 25.65 -15.85
CA THR A 94 -19.21 24.72 -14.76
C THR A 94 -20.08 23.58 -15.28
N VAL A 95 -19.76 22.35 -14.93
CA VAL A 95 -20.44 21.13 -15.36
C VAL A 95 -20.97 20.41 -14.13
N THR A 96 -22.26 20.08 -14.14
CA THR A 96 -22.88 19.41 -13.00
C THR A 96 -24.05 18.51 -13.38
N SER A 97 -24.34 17.51 -12.55
CA SER A 97 -25.60 16.75 -12.59
C SER A 97 -26.55 17.10 -11.45
N ARG A 98 -26.25 18.15 -10.67
CA ARG A 98 -27.15 18.68 -9.65
C ARG A 98 -27.47 20.13 -9.94
N TYR A 99 -28.74 20.45 -10.15
CA TYR A 99 -29.16 21.81 -10.48
C TYR A 99 -30.58 22.10 -9.99
N ASN A 100 -30.80 23.28 -9.40
CA ASN A 100 -32.08 23.72 -8.87
C ASN A 100 -32.75 22.70 -7.90
N GLY A 101 -31.96 22.06 -7.03
CA GLY A 101 -32.45 21.09 -6.05
C GLY A 101 -32.78 19.71 -6.61
N VAL A 102 -32.54 19.48 -7.90
CA VAL A 102 -32.68 18.16 -8.54
C VAL A 102 -31.30 17.56 -8.75
N ASP A 103 -31.13 16.32 -8.31
CA ASP A 103 -29.96 15.49 -8.60
C ASP A 103 -30.32 14.48 -9.69
N TYR A 104 -29.78 14.68 -10.89
CA TYR A 104 -30.06 13.86 -12.06
C TYR A 104 -29.23 12.57 -12.09
N ARG A 105 -28.19 12.46 -11.25
CA ARG A 105 -27.30 11.29 -11.14
C ARG A 105 -26.72 10.81 -12.49
N ALA A 106 -26.57 11.73 -13.43
CA ALA A 106 -26.12 11.43 -14.77
C ALA A 106 -24.61 11.16 -14.81
N LYS A 107 -24.20 10.36 -15.80
CA LYS A 107 -22.81 9.99 -16.04
C LYS A 107 -22.28 10.59 -17.34
N MET A 108 -21.01 10.95 -17.33
CA MET A 108 -20.22 11.20 -18.52
C MET A 108 -19.44 9.93 -18.86
N ASN A 109 -19.85 9.21 -19.91
CA ASN A 109 -19.27 7.94 -20.33
C ASN A 109 -18.08 8.17 -21.28
N PHE A 110 -16.87 8.14 -20.73
CA PHE A 110 -15.61 8.33 -21.46
C PHE A 110 -15.21 7.04 -22.19
N GLY A 111 -15.11 7.15 -23.51
CA GLY A 111 -14.64 6.07 -24.39
C GLY A 111 -15.75 5.17 -24.94
N ALA A 112 -17.01 5.44 -24.60
CA ALA A 112 -18.20 4.75 -25.11
C ALA A 112 -18.33 4.79 -26.65
N THR A 113 -17.60 5.69 -27.33
CA THR A 113 -17.54 5.78 -28.78
C THR A 113 -16.57 4.76 -29.41
N GLY A 114 -16.04 3.80 -28.65
CA GLY A 114 -15.07 2.80 -29.12
C GLY A 114 -13.68 3.36 -29.39
N LYS A 115 -13.31 4.49 -28.78
CA LYS A 115 -12.02 5.18 -28.95
C LYS A 115 -11.55 5.71 -27.60
N LYS A 116 -10.23 5.86 -27.44
CA LYS A 116 -9.64 6.57 -26.30
C LYS A 116 -10.26 7.97 -26.20
N ALA A 117 -10.83 8.30 -25.04
CA ALA A 117 -11.41 9.60 -24.78
C ALA A 117 -10.37 10.53 -24.18
N VAL A 118 -9.97 11.54 -24.93
CA VAL A 118 -9.13 12.65 -24.46
C VAL A 118 -9.90 13.93 -24.64
N LEU A 119 -10.27 14.58 -23.54
CA LEU A 119 -11.00 15.83 -23.52
C LEU A 119 -10.03 16.97 -23.20
N VAL A 120 -9.73 17.79 -24.20
CA VAL A 120 -8.79 18.92 -24.07
C VAL A 120 -9.56 20.21 -23.83
N LEU A 121 -9.37 20.80 -22.66
CA LEU A 121 -10.08 21.98 -22.15
C LEU A 121 -9.19 23.21 -22.28
N GLN A 122 -9.65 24.20 -23.06
CA GLN A 122 -8.87 25.42 -23.36
C GLN A 122 -9.26 26.64 -22.52
N SER A 123 -10.33 26.52 -21.73
CA SER A 123 -10.87 27.55 -20.85
C SER A 123 -10.97 27.01 -19.43
N GLU A 124 -11.15 27.92 -18.48
CA GLU A 124 -11.45 27.54 -17.10
C GLU A 124 -12.68 26.63 -17.05
N MET A 125 -12.52 25.47 -16.43
CA MET A 125 -13.52 24.42 -16.37
C MET A 125 -13.65 23.91 -14.94
N GLU A 126 -14.87 23.63 -14.53
CA GLU A 126 -15.18 23.11 -13.20
C GLU A 126 -16.19 21.96 -13.33
N PHE A 127 -15.95 20.86 -12.61
CA PHE A 127 -16.87 19.73 -12.51
C PHE A 127 -17.30 19.54 -11.06
N ASN A 128 -18.62 19.49 -10.81
CA ASN A 128 -19.22 19.26 -9.49
C ASN A 128 -20.40 18.31 -9.59
N HIS A 129 -20.61 17.46 -8.58
CA HIS A 129 -21.79 16.57 -8.47
C HIS A 129 -22.05 15.81 -9.78
N ILE A 130 -21.02 15.19 -10.34
CA ILE A 130 -21.06 14.49 -11.63
C ILE A 130 -20.25 13.21 -11.54
N THR A 131 -20.70 12.18 -12.25
CA THR A 131 -19.97 10.91 -12.35
C THR A 131 -19.25 10.81 -13.69
N PHE A 132 -17.95 10.57 -13.67
CA PHE A 132 -17.18 10.13 -14.83
C PHE A 132 -17.19 8.61 -14.86
N ASN A 133 -17.48 8.01 -16.01
CA ASN A 133 -17.47 6.57 -16.17
C ASN A 133 -16.55 6.20 -17.34
N HIS A 134 -15.42 5.58 -17.03
CA HIS A 134 -14.47 5.04 -17.98
C HIS A 134 -14.96 3.68 -18.50
N VAL A 135 -15.10 3.54 -19.81
CA VAL A 135 -15.66 2.31 -20.43
C VAL A 135 -14.84 1.76 -21.60
N PHE A 136 -13.57 2.14 -21.71
CA PHE A 136 -12.69 1.73 -22.82
C PHE A 136 -11.42 1.07 -22.29
N SER A 137 -10.71 0.28 -23.09
CA SER A 137 -9.51 -0.40 -22.61
C SER A 137 -8.29 0.52 -22.41
N ALA A 138 -8.27 1.68 -23.08
CA ALA A 138 -7.19 2.66 -22.94
C ALA A 138 -7.62 3.85 -22.08
N CYS A 139 -6.71 4.29 -21.20
CA CYS A 139 -6.89 5.41 -20.26
C CYS A 139 -7.67 6.59 -20.84
N SER A 140 -8.72 7.03 -20.15
CA SER A 140 -9.42 8.28 -20.45
C SER A 140 -8.71 9.46 -19.80
N GLU A 141 -8.71 10.61 -20.46
CA GLU A 141 -7.88 11.75 -20.02
C GLU A 141 -8.62 13.09 -20.10
N LEU A 142 -8.46 13.90 -19.05
CA LEU A 142 -8.78 15.33 -19.06
C LEU A 142 -7.47 16.12 -19.21
N TRP A 143 -7.42 17.00 -20.22
CA TRP A 143 -6.29 17.90 -20.42
C TRP A 143 -6.74 19.33 -20.21
N THR A 144 -5.92 20.17 -19.59
CA THR A 144 -6.24 21.60 -19.44
C THR A 144 -5.08 22.51 -19.81
N SER A 145 -5.34 23.52 -20.63
CA SER A 145 -4.38 24.60 -20.94
C SER A 145 -4.74 25.92 -20.27
N SER A 146 -5.58 25.87 -19.23
CA SER A 146 -6.03 27.00 -18.42
C SER A 146 -6.17 26.48 -16.98
N HIS A 147 -7.31 26.68 -16.32
CA HIS A 147 -7.60 26.08 -15.01
C HIS A 147 -8.63 24.95 -15.14
N LEU A 148 -8.41 23.82 -14.45
CA LEU A 148 -9.41 22.76 -14.28
C LEU A 148 -9.65 22.52 -12.79
N GLU A 149 -10.90 22.60 -12.38
CA GLU A 149 -11.36 22.32 -11.04
C GLU A 149 -12.20 21.03 -11.04
N ILE A 150 -11.77 20.04 -10.27
CA ILE A 150 -12.58 18.88 -9.88
C ILE A 150 -13.05 19.19 -8.45
N GLY A 151 -14.28 19.69 -8.34
CA GLY A 151 -14.83 20.19 -7.10
C GLY A 151 -15.50 19.09 -6.28
N GLU A 152 -16.69 19.37 -5.76
CA GLU A 152 -17.37 18.51 -4.78
C GLU A 152 -18.12 17.35 -5.43
N GLU A 153 -18.15 16.20 -4.72
CA GLU A 153 -18.92 15.01 -5.08
C GLU A 153 -18.72 14.54 -6.55
N VAL A 154 -17.50 14.65 -7.07
CA VAL A 154 -17.14 14.03 -8.34
C VAL A 154 -16.79 12.57 -8.08
N ARG A 155 -17.43 11.66 -8.82
CA ARG A 155 -17.13 10.22 -8.77
C ARG A 155 -16.49 9.78 -10.07
N VAL A 156 -15.57 8.82 -10.00
CA VAL A 156 -14.93 8.24 -11.18
C VAL A 156 -15.11 6.73 -11.10
N LEU A 157 -15.72 6.14 -12.12
CA LEU A 157 -16.04 4.72 -12.19
C LEU A 157 -15.33 4.08 -13.38
N LYS A 158 -15.08 2.78 -13.27
CA LYS A 158 -14.64 1.91 -14.37
C LYS A 158 -15.75 0.90 -14.66
N ASN A 159 -16.31 0.95 -15.85
CA ASN A 159 -17.43 0.09 -16.26
C ASN A 159 -18.59 0.07 -15.25
N GLY A 160 -18.83 1.21 -14.58
CA GLY A 160 -19.88 1.34 -13.57
C GLY A 160 -19.47 1.01 -12.13
N GLU A 161 -18.25 0.51 -11.89
CA GLU A 161 -17.74 0.11 -10.58
C GLU A 161 -16.70 1.10 -10.03
N ASP A 162 -16.53 1.14 -8.71
CA ASP A 162 -15.59 2.02 -7.97
C ASP A 162 -14.18 1.38 -7.88
N THR A 163 -13.65 0.93 -9.02
CA THR A 163 -12.43 0.11 -9.12
C THR A 163 -11.38 0.73 -10.05
N ILE A 164 -11.18 2.05 -9.93
CA ILE A 164 -10.18 2.77 -10.72
C ILE A 164 -8.78 2.24 -10.40
N GLY A 165 -8.11 1.69 -11.40
CA GLY A 165 -6.74 1.20 -11.34
C GLY A 165 -5.73 2.20 -11.88
N ARG A 166 -4.48 1.73 -12.05
CA ARG A 166 -3.32 2.61 -12.31
C ARG A 166 -3.30 3.33 -13.66
N ASN A 167 -4.15 2.96 -14.62
CA ASN A 167 -4.13 3.52 -16.00
C ASN A 167 -5.53 3.61 -16.63
N ASP A 168 -6.53 3.97 -15.85
CA ASP A 168 -7.94 4.03 -16.27
C ASP A 168 -8.40 5.48 -16.54
N PHE A 169 -8.09 6.43 -15.66
CA PHE A 169 -8.53 7.82 -15.80
C PHE A 169 -7.49 8.82 -15.28
N ALA A 170 -7.00 9.71 -16.13
CA ALA A 170 -5.93 10.64 -15.79
C ALA A 170 -6.27 12.11 -16.03
N ILE A 171 -5.54 12.98 -15.34
CA ILE A 171 -5.57 14.44 -15.56
C ILE A 171 -4.16 14.91 -15.99
N ARG A 172 -4.10 15.73 -17.04
CA ARG A 172 -2.84 16.27 -17.57
C ARG A 172 -2.91 17.77 -17.78
N ILE A 173 -1.82 18.46 -17.46
CA ILE A 173 -1.68 19.89 -17.72
C ILE A 173 -1.06 20.11 -19.12
N GLY A 174 -1.54 21.15 -19.80
CA GLY A 174 -1.17 21.56 -21.15
C GLY A 174 -2.16 21.13 -22.23
N SER A 175 -1.74 21.26 -23.50
CA SER A 175 -2.58 21.05 -24.67
C SER A 175 -1.92 20.16 -25.71
N SER A 176 -2.73 19.44 -26.48
CA SER A 176 -2.28 18.75 -27.69
C SER A 176 -2.07 19.70 -28.87
N LEU A 177 -2.60 20.92 -28.81
CA LEU A 177 -2.52 21.88 -29.92
C LEU A 177 -1.21 22.65 -29.96
N ASN A 178 -0.82 23.26 -28.83
CA ASN A 178 0.32 24.17 -28.75
C ASN A 178 1.00 24.07 -27.37
N ALA A 179 2.18 24.66 -27.26
CA ALA A 179 2.81 24.93 -25.97
C ALA A 179 1.93 25.82 -25.09
N CYS A 180 2.04 25.64 -23.78
CA CYS A 180 1.20 26.30 -22.79
C CYS A 180 2.05 27.13 -21.83
N ASP A 181 1.77 28.43 -21.71
CA ASP A 181 2.54 29.30 -20.82
C ASP A 181 2.28 28.96 -19.35
N SER A 182 1.01 28.85 -18.96
CA SER A 182 0.63 28.47 -17.59
C SER A 182 -0.71 27.76 -17.59
N ALA A 183 -0.83 26.72 -16.76
CA ALA A 183 -2.08 26.02 -16.51
C ALA A 183 -2.07 25.34 -15.14
N SER A 184 -3.25 25.10 -14.60
CA SER A 184 -3.43 24.57 -13.25
C SER A 184 -4.59 23.59 -13.14
N VAL A 185 -4.47 22.69 -12.18
CA VAL A 185 -5.51 21.72 -11.80
C VAL A 185 -5.70 21.80 -10.29
N SER A 186 -6.95 21.86 -9.83
CA SER A 186 -7.35 21.68 -8.44
C SER A 186 -8.27 20.46 -8.33
N VAL A 187 -8.00 19.55 -7.39
CA VAL A 187 -8.80 18.33 -7.18
C VAL A 187 -9.19 18.20 -5.72
N LYS A 188 -10.50 18.20 -5.45
CA LYS A 188 -11.09 18.10 -4.10
C LYS A 188 -11.73 16.74 -3.82
N SER A 189 -12.21 16.05 -4.85
CA SER A 189 -12.89 14.75 -4.72
C SER A 189 -12.65 13.85 -5.93
N GLY A 190 -13.03 12.57 -5.79
CA GLY A 190 -12.93 11.54 -6.82
C GLY A 190 -11.63 10.74 -6.77
N THR A 191 -11.66 9.58 -7.44
CA THR A 191 -10.53 8.64 -7.50
C THR A 191 -9.95 8.63 -8.92
N PHE A 192 -8.69 9.06 -9.08
CA PHE A 192 -8.03 9.15 -10.38
C PHE A 192 -6.80 8.27 -10.44
N SER A 193 -6.45 7.78 -11.64
CA SER A 193 -5.23 7.02 -11.85
C SER A 193 -3.98 7.85 -11.56
N TYR A 194 -3.83 8.99 -12.23
CA TYR A 194 -2.67 9.87 -12.03
C TYR A 194 -2.94 11.31 -12.48
N ILE A 195 -2.14 12.24 -11.94
CA ILE A 195 -2.11 13.64 -12.35
C ILE A 195 -0.69 13.99 -12.82
N SER A 196 -0.55 14.70 -13.95
CA SER A 196 0.74 15.13 -14.47
C SER A 196 0.76 16.63 -14.79
N GLY A 197 1.82 17.31 -14.35
CA GLY A 197 2.06 18.74 -14.58
C GLY A 197 2.41 19.08 -16.03
N GLY A 198 2.49 18.06 -16.89
CA GLY A 198 2.61 18.22 -18.33
C GLY A 198 1.93 17.08 -19.09
N ASN A 199 2.23 17.00 -20.39
CA ASN A 199 1.67 15.99 -21.28
C ASN A 199 2.76 15.45 -22.23
N ILE A 200 2.35 14.68 -23.24
CA ILE A 200 3.25 14.09 -24.24
C ILE A 200 3.37 14.90 -25.53
N ALA A 201 2.47 15.85 -25.75
CA ALA A 201 2.35 16.57 -27.01
C ALA A 201 3.23 17.83 -27.02
N ASN A 202 3.05 18.74 -26.06
CA ASN A 202 3.71 20.04 -26.03
C ASN A 202 4.22 20.40 -24.63
N SER A 203 5.24 21.27 -24.59
CA SER A 203 5.82 21.77 -23.35
C SER A 203 4.89 22.75 -22.62
N VAL A 204 5.06 22.83 -21.30
CA VAL A 204 4.35 23.76 -20.42
C VAL A 204 5.39 24.64 -19.71
N SER A 205 5.23 25.96 -19.65
CA SER A 205 6.20 26.79 -18.93
C SER A 205 5.95 26.76 -17.42
N SER A 206 4.70 26.89 -16.97
CA SER A 206 4.34 26.82 -15.55
C SER A 206 3.15 25.89 -15.32
N SER A 207 3.29 24.94 -14.39
CA SER A 207 2.21 24.05 -13.96
C SER A 207 1.93 24.18 -12.46
N LEU A 208 0.66 24.12 -12.09
CA LEU A 208 0.23 24.01 -10.70
C LEU A 208 -0.72 22.82 -10.55
N ILE A 209 -0.38 21.90 -9.67
CA ILE A 209 -1.25 20.82 -9.22
C ILE A 209 -1.61 21.09 -7.76
N HIS A 210 -2.89 21.28 -7.48
CA HIS A 210 -3.41 21.42 -6.14
C HIS A 210 -4.35 20.25 -5.82
N VAL A 211 -4.14 19.59 -4.68
CA VAL A 211 -5.00 18.50 -4.21
C VAL A 211 -5.44 18.79 -2.78
N GLU A 212 -6.73 18.71 -2.54
CA GLU A 212 -7.34 18.91 -1.23
C GLU A 212 -8.49 17.93 -1.00
N GLY A 213 -9.16 18.05 0.16
CA GLY A 213 -10.33 17.23 0.47
C GLY A 213 -10.00 15.75 0.55
N ASN A 214 -10.89 14.93 -0.01
CA ASN A 214 -10.83 13.46 0.04
C ASN A 214 -10.48 12.82 -1.30
N ALA A 215 -9.85 13.57 -2.21
CA ALA A 215 -9.39 13.04 -3.48
C ALA A 215 -8.41 11.86 -3.28
N GLU A 216 -8.51 10.85 -4.13
CA GLU A 216 -7.61 9.68 -4.11
C GLU A 216 -6.91 9.55 -5.46
N ILE A 217 -5.60 9.39 -5.42
CA ILE A 217 -4.79 9.07 -6.59
C ILE A 217 -4.29 7.65 -6.42
N VAL A 218 -4.52 6.75 -7.37
CA VAL A 218 -4.20 5.32 -7.18
C VAL A 218 -2.85 4.90 -7.76
N ALA A 219 -2.24 5.73 -8.62
CA ALA A 219 -0.91 5.45 -9.19
C ALA A 219 0.12 6.49 -8.79
N TYR A 220 0.02 7.73 -9.30
CA TYR A 220 1.03 8.75 -9.01
C TYR A 220 0.59 10.19 -9.32
N ILE A 221 1.30 11.15 -8.72
CA ILE A 221 1.39 12.52 -9.20
C ILE A 221 2.80 12.74 -9.77
N GLN A 222 2.92 13.46 -10.89
CA GLN A 222 4.20 13.79 -11.52
C GLN A 222 4.29 15.30 -11.82
N GLY A 223 5.33 15.98 -11.33
CA GLY A 223 5.52 17.42 -11.58
C GLY A 223 5.80 17.76 -13.04
N GLY A 224 6.59 16.91 -13.72
CA GLY A 224 6.94 17.11 -15.13
C GLY A 224 5.95 16.51 -16.12
N GLY A 225 6.29 16.62 -17.41
CA GLY A 225 5.56 15.99 -18.52
C GLY A 225 6.12 14.61 -18.90
N THR A 226 5.71 14.12 -20.08
CA THR A 226 6.21 12.86 -20.66
C THR A 226 6.95 13.21 -21.95
N ASN A 227 8.28 13.11 -21.99
CA ASN A 227 9.13 13.55 -23.12
C ASN A 227 8.98 15.04 -23.53
N ARG A 228 8.12 15.81 -22.85
CA ARG A 228 7.91 17.24 -23.04
C ARG A 228 8.12 17.95 -21.72
N SER A 229 8.92 19.01 -21.78
CA SER A 229 9.40 19.71 -20.60
C SER A 229 8.32 20.53 -19.93
N VAL A 230 8.46 20.66 -18.61
CA VAL A 230 7.71 21.62 -17.77
C VAL A 230 8.75 22.53 -17.12
N SER A 231 8.83 23.81 -17.46
CA SER A 231 9.92 24.65 -16.93
C SER A 231 9.82 24.82 -15.41
N SER A 232 8.64 25.16 -14.89
CA SER A 232 8.38 25.31 -13.46
C SER A 232 7.14 24.54 -13.06
N SER A 233 7.25 23.69 -12.04
CA SER A 233 6.11 22.96 -11.47
C SER A 233 5.95 23.28 -10.00
N VAL A 234 4.71 23.56 -9.62
CA VAL A 234 4.26 23.65 -8.23
C VAL A 234 3.27 22.53 -7.97
N ILE A 235 3.53 21.74 -6.94
CA ILE A 235 2.62 20.72 -6.42
C ILE A 235 2.28 21.10 -4.98
N ASP A 236 1.00 21.29 -4.71
CA ASP A 236 0.47 21.71 -3.43
C ASP A 236 -0.59 20.72 -2.93
N LEU A 237 -0.23 19.90 -1.95
CA LEU A 237 -1.05 18.82 -1.43
C LEU A 237 -1.56 19.20 -0.04
N GLN A 238 -2.81 19.65 0.06
CA GLN A 238 -3.46 20.02 1.32
C GLN A 238 -4.43 18.94 1.83
N GLY A 239 -4.61 17.86 1.07
CA GLY A 239 -5.43 16.70 1.42
C GLY A 239 -5.22 15.55 0.42
N GLY A 240 -6.05 14.53 0.55
CA GLY A 240 -6.04 13.36 -0.33
C GLY A 240 -4.98 12.29 -0.02
N LYS A 241 -5.11 11.16 -0.73
CA LYS A 241 -4.21 10.00 -0.63
C LYS A 241 -3.42 9.82 -1.92
N ILE A 242 -2.09 9.77 -1.80
CA ILE A 242 -1.16 9.73 -2.92
C ILE A 242 -0.11 8.65 -2.66
N PRO A 243 -0.13 7.51 -3.36
CA PRO A 243 0.82 6.43 -3.13
C PRO A 243 2.22 6.81 -3.61
N VAL A 244 2.34 7.55 -4.73
CA VAL A 244 3.64 7.92 -5.30
C VAL A 244 3.64 9.35 -5.84
N LEU A 245 4.68 10.09 -5.53
CA LEU A 245 4.96 11.43 -6.04
C LEU A 245 6.32 11.44 -6.76
N TYR A 246 6.33 11.87 -8.01
CA TYR A 246 7.55 12.07 -8.79
C TYR A 246 7.89 13.55 -8.90
N VAL A 247 9.08 13.92 -8.43
CA VAL A 247 9.53 15.31 -8.40
C VAL A 247 10.04 15.82 -9.76
N ASN A 248 10.30 14.90 -10.70
CA ASN A 248 10.78 15.18 -12.06
C ASN A 248 9.76 14.73 -13.14
N GLY A 249 10.09 14.99 -14.41
CA GLY A 249 9.39 14.43 -15.57
C GLY A 249 9.83 13.02 -15.92
N TYR A 250 9.19 12.44 -16.93
CA TYR A 250 9.51 11.11 -17.45
C TYR A 250 10.09 11.16 -18.86
N GLY A 251 10.97 10.20 -19.15
CA GLY A 251 11.70 10.13 -20.41
C GLY A 251 12.64 11.32 -20.54
N SER A 252 12.56 12.07 -21.64
CA SER A 252 13.41 13.25 -21.88
C SER A 252 12.83 14.57 -21.32
N ALA A 253 11.72 14.53 -20.60
CA ALA A 253 11.08 15.74 -20.07
C ALA A 253 11.93 16.39 -18.97
N ALA A 254 12.49 17.57 -19.27
CA ALA A 254 13.29 18.33 -18.30
C ALA A 254 12.44 19.36 -17.55
N MET A 255 12.96 19.80 -16.40
CA MET A 255 12.40 20.86 -15.58
C MET A 255 13.50 21.81 -15.11
N GLU A 256 13.17 23.08 -14.92
CA GLU A 256 14.08 24.00 -14.24
C GLU A 256 13.83 23.94 -12.74
N THR A 257 12.58 24.09 -12.31
CA THR A 257 12.20 24.13 -10.90
C THR A 257 11.08 23.16 -10.59
N SER A 258 11.21 22.47 -9.46
CA SER A 258 10.19 21.61 -8.86
C SER A 258 9.96 22.04 -7.42
N GLN A 259 8.77 22.57 -7.13
CA GLN A 259 8.38 23.03 -5.80
C GLN A 259 7.20 22.21 -5.32
N ILE A 260 7.35 21.58 -4.16
CA ILE A 260 6.39 20.64 -3.60
C ILE A 260 6.08 21.05 -2.17
N THR A 261 4.80 21.17 -1.84
CA THR A 261 4.31 21.38 -0.47
C THR A 261 3.33 20.28 -0.11
N ILE A 262 3.56 19.63 1.03
CA ILE A 262 2.69 18.61 1.60
C ILE A 262 2.18 19.18 2.93
N GLY A 263 0.87 19.40 3.02
CA GLY A 263 0.16 19.86 4.20
C GLY A 263 -0.24 18.68 5.11
N ASN A 264 -0.53 18.97 6.38
CA ASN A 264 -0.72 17.96 7.42
C ASN A 264 -1.86 16.95 7.13
N ASN A 265 -2.81 17.30 6.26
CA ASN A 265 -3.95 16.43 5.93
C ASN A 265 -3.73 15.60 4.66
N ALA A 266 -2.61 15.77 3.95
CA ALA A 266 -2.25 14.95 2.80
C ALA A 266 -1.45 13.72 3.24
N GLU A 267 -1.72 12.58 2.61
CA GLU A 267 -0.98 11.33 2.81
C GLU A 267 -0.20 11.01 1.54
N VAL A 268 1.14 11.03 1.63
CA VAL A 268 2.03 10.72 0.51
C VAL A 268 2.92 9.55 0.91
N SER A 269 2.70 8.36 0.34
CA SER A 269 3.43 7.16 0.77
C SER A 269 4.88 7.14 0.29
N ALA A 270 5.13 7.53 -0.96
CA ALA A 270 6.48 7.53 -1.52
C ALA A 270 6.75 8.78 -2.37
N ILE A 271 7.97 9.29 -2.29
CA ILE A 271 8.47 10.40 -3.08
C ILE A 271 9.75 9.96 -3.77
N PHE A 272 9.73 9.99 -5.09
CA PHE A 272 10.85 9.56 -5.93
C PHE A 272 11.31 10.64 -6.88
N GLU A 273 12.54 10.51 -7.34
CA GLU A 273 13.08 11.38 -8.38
C GLU A 273 12.24 11.30 -9.67
N ALA A 274 12.13 10.11 -10.26
CA ALA A 274 11.44 9.86 -11.53
C ALA A 274 10.83 8.44 -11.57
N ARG A 275 9.99 8.18 -12.58
CA ARG A 275 9.24 6.91 -12.72
C ARG A 275 10.10 5.66 -12.90
N THR A 276 11.23 5.78 -13.59
CA THR A 276 12.11 4.67 -13.94
C THR A 276 13.56 5.17 -14.02
N GLU A 277 14.51 4.27 -13.81
CA GLU A 277 15.96 4.55 -13.91
C GLU A 277 16.38 5.09 -15.29
N ASP A 278 15.67 4.69 -16.35
CA ASP A 278 15.94 5.17 -17.73
C ASP A 278 15.51 6.62 -18.01
N SER A 279 14.97 7.34 -17.02
CA SER A 279 14.55 8.73 -17.20
C SER A 279 15.77 9.65 -17.37
N SER A 280 15.83 10.39 -18.48
CA SER A 280 16.96 11.26 -18.84
C SER A 280 16.70 12.75 -18.59
N GLY A 281 15.44 13.12 -18.36
CA GLY A 281 15.03 14.45 -17.95
C GLY A 281 15.69 14.89 -16.64
N LYS A 282 16.04 16.17 -16.54
CA LYS A 282 16.79 16.73 -15.41
C LYS A 282 16.04 17.90 -14.78
N VAL A 283 16.17 18.06 -13.47
CA VAL A 283 15.81 19.27 -12.72
C VAL A 283 17.05 20.15 -12.62
N THR A 284 17.09 21.25 -13.38
CA THR A 284 18.35 21.97 -13.64
C THR A 284 18.65 23.13 -12.69
N ASN A 285 17.64 23.69 -12.01
CA ASN A 285 17.82 24.86 -11.13
C ASN A 285 17.57 24.52 -9.66
N SER A 286 16.37 24.02 -9.29
CA SER A 286 16.12 23.65 -7.89
C SER A 286 14.99 22.65 -7.68
N LEU A 287 15.17 21.80 -6.67
CA LEU A 287 14.13 21.00 -6.03
C LEU A 287 13.86 21.55 -4.62
N GLN A 288 12.60 21.86 -4.32
CA GLN A 288 12.17 22.31 -3.00
C GLN A 288 11.02 21.43 -2.52
N LEU A 289 11.24 20.67 -1.45
CA LEU A 289 10.23 19.85 -0.79
C LEU A 289 9.93 20.43 0.60
N THR A 290 8.68 20.79 0.85
CA THR A 290 8.20 21.25 2.15
C THR A 290 7.16 20.28 2.69
N VAL A 291 7.38 19.77 3.90
CA VAL A 291 6.46 18.86 4.60
C VAL A 291 5.99 19.55 5.87
N ASN A 292 4.68 19.73 6.02
CA ASN A 292 4.08 20.43 7.14
C ASN A 292 3.23 19.47 7.98
N GLY A 293 3.57 19.34 9.25
CA GLY A 293 2.80 18.56 10.22
C GLY A 293 3.22 17.10 10.34
N LYS A 294 2.87 16.52 11.49
CA LYS A 294 3.22 15.14 11.87
C LYS A 294 2.68 14.12 10.88
N ARG A 295 1.38 14.19 10.56
CA ARG A 295 0.71 13.19 9.72
C ARG A 295 1.29 13.15 8.30
N ALA A 296 1.59 14.31 7.73
CA ALA A 296 2.26 14.39 6.43
C ALA A 296 3.63 13.72 6.46
N LEU A 297 4.48 14.07 7.45
CA LEU A 297 5.82 13.51 7.57
C LEU A 297 5.79 11.99 7.78
N GLU A 298 4.95 11.53 8.70
CA GLU A 298 4.84 10.11 9.03
C GLU A 298 4.20 9.28 7.93
N SER A 299 3.41 9.90 7.03
CA SER A 299 2.86 9.24 5.85
C SER A 299 3.97 8.86 4.84
N ILE A 300 5.06 9.62 4.78
CA ILE A 300 6.17 9.38 3.87
C ILE A 300 6.97 8.17 4.34
N ARG A 301 6.76 7.06 3.63
CA ARG A 301 7.46 5.81 3.82
C ARG A 301 8.80 5.85 3.09
N ASN A 302 8.79 6.20 1.80
CA ASN A 302 10.00 6.26 0.97
C ASN A 302 10.27 7.70 0.51
N LEU A 303 11.53 8.13 0.61
CA LEU A 303 11.99 9.40 0.09
C LEU A 303 13.36 9.18 -0.55
N ASP A 304 13.37 9.11 -1.89
CA ASP A 304 14.60 9.01 -2.66
C ASP A 304 14.51 9.89 -3.92
N VAL A 305 15.09 11.08 -3.81
CA VAL A 305 15.12 12.06 -4.89
C VAL A 305 16.46 12.10 -5.64
N GLN A 306 17.32 11.08 -5.45
CA GLN A 306 18.62 10.99 -6.13
C GLN A 306 18.82 9.68 -6.92
N SER A 307 17.81 8.80 -6.96
CA SER A 307 17.87 7.49 -7.59
C SER A 307 18.36 7.47 -9.04
N VAL A 308 18.17 8.54 -9.82
CA VAL A 308 18.59 8.60 -11.24
C VAL A 308 19.56 9.74 -11.52
N SER A 309 20.11 10.36 -10.47
CA SER A 309 21.09 11.46 -10.54
C SER A 309 20.64 12.56 -11.50
N GLY A 310 19.35 12.90 -11.49
CA GLY A 310 18.76 13.88 -12.39
C GLY A 310 18.41 15.22 -11.76
N ILE A 311 18.59 15.36 -10.45
CA ILE A 311 18.60 16.65 -9.77
C ILE A 311 20.00 17.27 -9.91
N LEU A 312 20.13 18.25 -10.81
CA LEU A 312 21.39 18.98 -11.06
C LEU A 312 21.45 20.33 -10.32
N GLY A 313 20.27 20.86 -9.98
CA GLY A 313 20.11 22.07 -9.20
C GLY A 313 20.13 21.80 -7.69
N ALA A 314 20.11 22.87 -6.88
CA ALA A 314 20.09 22.74 -5.43
C ALA A 314 18.80 22.06 -4.94
N SER A 315 18.95 21.09 -4.05
CA SER A 315 17.86 20.32 -3.46
C SER A 315 17.68 20.67 -1.98
N SER A 316 16.44 20.92 -1.58
CA SER A 316 16.12 21.27 -0.20
C SER A 316 14.88 20.54 0.34
N LEU A 317 14.97 20.10 1.58
CA LEU A 317 13.87 19.57 2.38
C LEU A 317 13.63 20.49 3.59
N THR A 318 12.40 20.97 3.73
CA THR A 318 11.95 21.72 4.90
C THR A 318 10.85 20.96 5.61
N ILE A 319 11.03 20.71 6.91
CA ILE A 319 10.02 20.08 7.78
C ILE A 319 9.51 21.13 8.75
N ASN A 320 8.21 21.42 8.69
CA ASN A 320 7.57 22.43 9.54
C ASN A 320 6.50 21.79 10.43
N ASP A 321 6.30 22.33 11.62
CA ASP A 321 5.12 22.07 12.47
C ASP A 321 4.87 20.57 12.77
N ALA A 322 5.89 19.73 12.66
CA ALA A 322 5.81 18.29 12.88
C ALA A 322 6.30 17.96 14.30
N GLN A 323 5.37 17.89 15.25
CA GLN A 323 5.67 17.57 16.65
C GLN A 323 5.60 16.07 16.87
N GLU A 324 6.60 15.52 17.56
CA GLU A 324 6.72 14.10 17.89
C GLU A 324 6.52 13.18 16.68
N ALA A 325 7.10 13.57 15.55
CA ALA A 325 6.89 12.92 14.27
C ALA A 325 8.07 12.01 13.91
N VAL A 326 7.79 10.83 13.37
CA VAL A 326 8.84 9.87 12.98
C VAL A 326 9.08 9.90 11.48
N ALA A 327 10.31 10.25 11.10
CA ALA A 327 10.80 10.18 9.73
C ALA A 327 11.46 8.81 9.46
N LYS A 328 10.99 8.12 8.41
CA LYS A 328 11.40 6.74 8.06
C LYS A 328 12.40 6.67 6.90
N PHE A 329 12.97 7.82 6.55
CA PHE A 329 13.88 8.00 5.44
C PHE A 329 15.17 8.67 5.93
N ASN A 330 16.23 8.62 5.13
CA ASN A 330 17.47 9.35 5.43
C ASN A 330 17.39 10.79 4.91
N LEU A 331 18.30 11.64 5.38
CA LEU A 331 18.37 13.06 4.98
C LEU A 331 19.38 13.33 3.85
N SER A 332 20.13 12.30 3.41
CA SER A 332 21.25 12.45 2.48
C SER A 332 20.82 12.67 1.03
N SER A 333 19.55 12.40 0.69
CA SER A 333 19.01 12.72 -0.63
C SER A 333 18.88 14.22 -0.92
N PHE A 334 19.18 15.10 0.04
CA PHE A 334 19.08 16.56 -0.12
C PHE A 334 20.41 17.26 0.18
N ASP A 335 20.64 18.38 -0.51
CA ASP A 335 21.77 19.27 -0.22
C ASP A 335 21.52 20.03 1.09
N GLN A 336 20.30 20.51 1.29
CA GLN A 336 19.93 21.36 2.43
C GLN A 336 18.70 20.79 3.15
N VAL A 337 18.80 20.64 4.47
CA VAL A 337 17.68 20.19 5.31
C VAL A 337 17.44 21.20 6.42
N ALA A 338 16.18 21.60 6.59
CA ALA A 338 15.75 22.54 7.61
C ALA A 338 14.54 22.03 8.41
N LEU A 339 14.61 22.15 9.74
CA LEU A 339 13.49 21.89 10.64
C LEU A 339 13.02 23.19 11.30
N SER A 340 11.73 23.49 11.29
CA SER A 340 11.14 24.68 11.92
C SER A 340 9.90 24.32 12.73
N ASN A 341 9.89 24.69 14.02
CA ASN A 341 8.82 24.31 14.94
C ASN A 341 8.49 22.81 14.86
N ALA A 342 9.51 21.95 14.86
CA ALA A 342 9.37 20.52 14.62
C ALA A 342 10.22 19.69 15.58
N THR A 343 9.63 18.62 16.11
CA THR A 343 10.27 17.62 16.97
C THR A 343 10.23 16.30 16.21
N VAL A 344 11.32 15.96 15.54
CA VAL A 344 11.40 14.86 14.57
C VAL A 344 12.33 13.77 15.07
N TYR A 345 11.88 12.53 14.94
CA TYR A 345 12.64 11.33 15.28
C TYR A 345 13.04 10.62 13.98
N LEU A 346 14.33 10.52 13.72
CA LEU A 346 14.84 9.80 12.56
C LEU A 346 15.00 8.33 12.92
N LYS A 347 14.22 7.45 12.27
CA LYS A 347 14.25 6.00 12.53
C LYS A 347 15.48 5.32 11.94
N ASN A 348 15.92 5.79 10.77
CA ASN A 348 17.10 5.25 10.09
C ASN A 348 18.37 5.95 10.59
N SER A 349 19.51 5.26 10.52
CA SER A 349 20.81 5.86 10.85
C SER A 349 21.03 7.15 10.07
N TYR A 350 21.52 8.18 10.74
CA TYR A 350 21.69 9.49 10.15
C TYR A 350 22.73 9.45 9.04
N GLN A 351 22.39 10.10 7.93
CA GLN A 351 23.34 10.45 6.89
C GLN A 351 23.20 11.94 6.62
N ALA A 352 24.33 12.64 6.62
CA ALA A 352 24.33 14.08 6.50
C ALA A 352 23.80 14.53 5.12
N PRO A 353 23.03 15.63 5.07
CA PRO A 353 22.76 16.30 3.81
C PRO A 353 24.06 16.84 3.20
N ALA A 354 24.09 17.02 1.88
CA ALA A 354 25.33 17.28 1.16
C ALA A 354 25.97 18.65 1.50
N GLU A 355 25.17 19.65 1.88
CA GLU A 355 25.64 21.00 2.21
C GLU A 355 25.33 21.42 3.64
N SER A 356 24.07 21.35 4.10
CA SER A 356 23.72 21.90 5.42
C SER A 356 22.52 21.25 6.11
N LEU A 357 22.63 21.14 7.43
CA LEU A 357 21.55 20.84 8.36
C LEU A 357 21.25 22.08 9.22
N THR A 358 20.01 22.56 9.21
CA THR A 358 19.56 23.72 9.99
C THR A 358 18.40 23.34 10.91
N ILE A 359 18.58 23.50 12.22
CA ILE A 359 17.55 23.25 13.22
C ILE A 359 17.09 24.58 13.82
N GLY A 360 15.86 24.98 13.48
CA GLY A 360 15.23 26.21 13.91
C GLY A 360 15.01 26.29 15.42
N GLU A 361 14.80 27.50 15.93
CA GLU A 361 14.44 27.71 17.34
C GLU A 361 13.15 26.96 17.68
N GLY A 362 13.15 26.20 18.78
CA GLY A 362 12.02 25.35 19.17
C GLY A 362 11.93 24.01 18.43
N SER A 363 12.87 23.69 17.54
CA SER A 363 12.94 22.40 16.86
C SER A 363 13.97 21.46 17.51
N VAL A 364 13.70 20.16 17.42
CA VAL A 364 14.60 19.09 17.86
C VAL A 364 14.63 17.96 16.82
N LEU A 365 15.83 17.46 16.51
CA LEU A 365 16.04 16.24 15.72
C LEU A 365 16.63 15.16 16.63
N TYR A 366 15.94 14.04 16.77
CA TYR A 366 16.40 12.85 17.49
C TYR A 366 16.93 11.81 16.51
N LEU A 367 18.04 11.16 16.85
CA LEU A 367 18.71 10.18 16.01
C LEU A 367 18.79 8.81 16.71
N THR A 368 18.42 7.73 16.01
CA THR A 368 18.71 6.34 16.42
C THR A 368 20.15 5.99 16.02
N SER A 369 20.92 5.31 16.87
CA SER A 369 22.11 4.53 16.47
C SER A 369 23.37 5.27 15.97
N ASP A 370 23.40 6.62 15.94
CA ASP A 370 24.61 7.35 15.52
C ASP A 370 25.60 7.51 16.68
N THR A 371 26.89 7.28 16.39
CA THR A 371 27.96 7.41 17.40
C THR A 371 28.40 8.85 17.63
N ASP A 372 28.12 9.76 16.70
CA ASP A 372 28.58 11.15 16.73
C ASP A 372 27.45 12.14 16.39
N LEU A 373 27.37 13.23 17.18
CA LEU A 373 26.47 14.33 16.91
C LEU A 373 26.87 15.03 15.60
N PRO A 374 25.96 15.19 14.62
CA PRO A 374 26.28 15.91 13.40
C PRO A 374 26.51 17.40 13.68
N GLN A 375 27.12 18.10 12.72
CA GLN A 375 27.15 19.56 12.75
C GLN A 375 25.80 20.11 12.25
N TRP A 376 25.22 21.06 12.97
CA TRP A 376 24.04 21.80 12.53
C TRP A 376 24.19 23.30 12.79
N SER A 377 23.38 24.09 12.10
CA SER A 377 23.21 25.52 12.36
C SER A 377 21.80 25.82 12.92
N GLY A 378 21.60 27.02 13.46
CA GLY A 378 20.34 27.43 14.07
C GLY A 378 20.37 27.38 15.59
N LYS A 379 19.20 27.53 16.22
CA LYS A 379 19.05 27.60 17.68
C LYS A 379 18.36 26.37 18.29
N GLY A 380 17.89 25.44 17.46
CA GLY A 380 17.35 24.17 17.95
C GLY A 380 18.44 23.17 18.26
N SER A 381 18.04 21.92 18.51
CA SER A 381 18.92 20.88 19.03
C SER A 381 18.90 19.61 18.19
N VAL A 382 20.04 18.92 18.15
CA VAL A 382 20.13 17.52 17.71
C VAL A 382 20.49 16.69 18.93
N VAL A 383 19.82 15.55 19.11
CA VAL A 383 19.96 14.68 20.28
C VAL A 383 20.18 13.24 19.82
N LEU A 384 21.22 12.59 20.34
CA LEU A 384 21.45 11.15 20.18
C LEU A 384 20.64 10.40 21.24
N GLU A 385 20.00 9.30 20.84
CA GLU A 385 19.32 8.36 21.74
C GLU A 385 18.31 9.05 22.68
N PRO A 386 17.06 9.31 22.23
CA PRO A 386 16.06 9.92 23.10
C PRO A 386 15.79 9.04 24.34
N VAL A 387 15.50 9.70 25.47
CA VAL A 387 15.16 9.02 26.74
C VAL A 387 13.83 8.25 26.63
N GLU A 388 12.91 8.71 25.77
CA GLU A 388 11.64 8.05 25.45
C GLU A 388 11.34 8.27 23.96
N TRP A 389 11.17 7.18 23.20
CA TRP A 389 10.70 7.23 21.80
C TRP A 389 9.19 7.51 21.78
N PRO A 390 8.67 8.24 20.78
CA PRO A 390 7.23 8.32 20.57
C PRO A 390 6.69 6.90 20.41
N VAL A 391 5.66 6.58 21.19
CA VAL A 391 5.02 5.27 21.24
C VAL A 391 4.52 4.92 19.84
N HIS A 392 5.24 4.02 19.16
CA HIS A 392 4.80 3.42 17.90
C HIS A 392 3.71 2.42 18.23
N ASP A 393 2.47 2.86 18.07
CA ASP A 393 1.30 2.19 18.60
C ASP A 393 0.98 0.92 17.81
N TYR A 394 1.23 -0.22 18.45
CA TYR A 394 0.22 -1.25 18.57
C TYR A 394 0.09 -1.57 20.06
N SER A 395 -0.99 -1.12 20.70
CA SER A 395 -1.37 -1.28 22.14
C SER A 395 -0.99 -0.16 23.14
N GLY A 396 -0.48 0.99 22.69
CA GLY A 396 -0.10 2.08 23.58
C GLY A 396 1.14 1.78 24.45
N LYS A 397 1.92 0.75 24.12
CA LYS A 397 3.21 0.41 24.74
C LYS A 397 4.40 0.86 23.90
N SER A 398 5.48 1.24 24.57
CA SER A 398 6.73 1.60 23.89
C SER A 398 7.38 0.35 23.27
N TYR A 399 8.15 0.55 22.20
CA TYR A 399 8.77 -0.54 21.44
C TYR A 399 9.72 -1.43 22.23
N ASP A 400 10.54 -0.85 23.12
CA ASP A 400 11.48 -1.63 23.93
C ASP A 400 10.72 -2.61 24.86
N ASP A 401 9.44 -2.33 25.15
CA ASP A 401 8.57 -3.21 25.91
C ASP A 401 8.00 -4.38 25.08
N SER A 402 8.12 -4.33 23.74
CA SER A 402 7.56 -5.34 22.81
C SER A 402 8.59 -6.37 22.32
N VAL A 403 9.89 -6.10 22.44
CA VAL A 403 10.91 -7.12 22.18
C VAL A 403 10.85 -8.13 23.32
N TYR A 404 10.38 -9.33 23.01
CA TYR A 404 10.36 -10.43 23.98
C TYR A 404 11.77 -10.90 24.31
N LEU A 405 12.58 -11.12 23.26
CA LEU A 405 13.95 -11.60 23.33
C LEU A 405 14.72 -11.22 22.05
N SER A 406 15.99 -10.87 22.22
CA SER A 406 17.00 -10.88 21.16
C SER A 406 18.02 -11.98 21.46
N PHE A 407 18.42 -12.76 20.47
CA PHE A 407 19.31 -13.90 20.66
C PHE A 407 20.29 -14.04 19.49
N GLU A 408 21.43 -14.68 19.75
CA GLU A 408 22.38 -15.02 18.71
C GLU A 408 21.88 -16.26 17.95
N LYS A 409 21.63 -16.08 16.65
CA LYS A 409 21.19 -17.18 15.78
C LYS A 409 22.33 -18.18 15.60
N SER A 410 22.02 -19.46 15.72
CA SER A 410 23.02 -20.52 15.50
C SER A 410 23.28 -20.77 14.02
N GLU A 411 22.34 -20.39 13.16
CA GLU A 411 22.39 -20.54 11.70
C GLU A 411 21.89 -19.28 10.99
N SER A 412 22.26 -19.12 9.72
CA SER A 412 21.68 -18.07 8.87
C SER A 412 20.30 -18.48 8.33
N SER A 413 19.55 -17.49 7.85
CA SER A 413 18.21 -17.70 7.24
C SER A 413 17.25 -18.39 8.21
N GLN A 414 16.94 -17.70 9.30
CA GLN A 414 15.84 -18.10 10.19
C GLN A 414 14.53 -18.00 9.40
N GLN A 415 13.62 -18.93 9.62
CA GLN A 415 12.36 -19.07 8.91
C GLN A 415 11.26 -19.26 9.97
N GLY A 416 10.55 -20.37 9.96
CA GLY A 416 9.40 -20.62 10.81
C GLY A 416 9.67 -20.64 12.31
N MET A 417 8.58 -20.58 13.06
CA MET A 417 8.54 -20.74 14.51
C MET A 417 7.32 -21.56 14.89
N ALA A 418 7.48 -22.43 15.88
CA ALA A 418 6.37 -23.09 16.59
C ALA A 418 6.54 -22.91 18.10
N VAL A 419 5.44 -22.78 18.82
CA VAL A 419 5.44 -22.61 20.29
C VAL A 419 4.64 -23.75 20.91
N TYR A 420 5.19 -24.36 21.96
CA TYR A 420 4.46 -25.30 22.80
C TYR A 420 4.93 -25.22 24.26
N GLY A 421 3.98 -25.07 25.19
CA GLY A 421 4.28 -24.85 26.60
C GLY A 421 5.20 -23.63 26.77
N ASN A 422 6.33 -23.84 27.46
CA ASN A 422 7.35 -22.79 27.67
C ASN A 422 8.45 -22.79 26.61
N TYR A 423 8.29 -23.45 25.47
CA TYR A 423 9.35 -23.55 24.47
C TYR A 423 8.93 -22.94 23.14
N ALA A 424 9.81 -22.10 22.58
CA ALA A 424 9.76 -21.69 21.19
C ALA A 424 10.82 -22.44 20.38
N PHE A 425 10.40 -23.00 19.27
CA PHE A 425 11.23 -23.73 18.31
C PHE A 425 11.43 -22.82 17.09
N LEU A 426 12.65 -22.35 16.90
CA LEU A 426 13.03 -21.40 15.86
C LEU A 426 13.77 -22.14 14.77
N PHE A 427 13.13 -22.25 13.61
CA PHE A 427 13.63 -23.06 12.52
C PHE A 427 14.44 -22.23 11.53
N TYR A 428 15.37 -22.90 10.88
CA TYR A 428 16.24 -22.34 9.87
C TYR A 428 16.11 -23.12 8.58
N HIS A 429 16.33 -22.42 7.48
CA HIS A 429 16.47 -23.06 6.18
C HIS A 429 17.52 -24.18 6.25
N GLY A 430 17.18 -25.39 5.81
CA GLY A 430 17.97 -26.61 5.96
C GLY A 430 17.49 -27.53 7.10
N GLY A 431 16.50 -27.12 7.89
CA GLY A 431 15.88 -27.96 8.93
C GLY A 431 16.63 -27.96 10.27
N PHE A 432 17.51 -27.00 10.50
CA PHE A 432 18.08 -26.77 11.83
C PHE A 432 17.08 -26.03 12.72
N CYS A 433 17.10 -26.29 14.02
CA CYS A 433 16.20 -25.67 14.99
C CYS A 433 16.97 -25.24 16.24
N ASP A 434 16.77 -23.99 16.66
CA ASP A 434 17.09 -23.53 18.01
C ASP A 434 15.85 -23.66 18.90
N VAL A 435 16.05 -24.09 20.15
CA VAL A 435 14.99 -24.18 21.16
C VAL A 435 15.25 -23.13 22.23
N ILE A 436 14.30 -22.22 22.41
CA ILE A 436 14.32 -21.18 23.43
C ILE A 436 13.34 -21.57 24.53
N ASP A 437 13.80 -21.55 25.78
CA ASP A 437 12.91 -21.55 26.94
C ASP A 437 12.36 -20.12 27.10
N LEU A 438 11.07 -19.95 26.86
CA LEU A 438 10.38 -18.68 26.91
C LEU A 438 10.28 -18.15 28.35
N ALA A 439 10.26 -19.01 29.36
CA ALA A 439 10.16 -18.59 30.76
C ALA A 439 11.48 -17.98 31.25
N THR A 440 12.62 -18.60 30.90
CA THR A 440 13.95 -18.06 31.22
C THR A 440 14.47 -17.07 30.18
N ARG A 441 13.91 -17.11 28.97
CA ARG A 441 14.35 -16.39 27.76
C ARG A 441 15.77 -16.74 27.35
N GLU A 442 16.18 -17.97 27.59
CA GLU A 442 17.50 -18.50 27.25
C GLU A 442 17.40 -19.65 26.23
N LYS A 443 18.48 -19.86 25.48
CA LYS A 443 18.58 -21.00 24.59
C LYS A 443 18.68 -22.29 25.41
N ALA A 444 17.68 -23.15 25.27
CA ALA A 444 17.62 -24.46 25.93
C ALA A 444 18.42 -25.54 25.18
N GLY A 445 18.52 -25.44 23.85
CA GLY A 445 19.22 -26.41 23.02
C GLY A 445 19.03 -26.18 21.53
N SER A 446 19.44 -27.15 20.72
CA SER A 446 19.27 -27.11 19.27
C SER A 446 19.39 -28.50 18.66
N PHE A 447 18.75 -28.74 17.51
CA PHE A 447 18.76 -30.02 16.82
C PHE A 447 18.45 -29.87 15.32
N TYR A 448 18.66 -30.93 14.56
CA TYR A 448 18.17 -31.05 13.18
C TYR A 448 16.86 -31.83 13.16
N LEU A 449 15.90 -31.38 12.35
CA LEU A 449 14.68 -32.12 12.06
C LEU A 449 15.01 -33.49 11.45
N GLY A 450 14.17 -34.50 11.71
CA GLY A 450 14.36 -35.85 11.18
C GLY A 450 14.22 -35.88 9.65
N SER A 451 13.43 -34.97 9.08
CA SER A 451 13.31 -34.73 7.64
C SER A 451 14.51 -33.99 7.02
N SER A 452 15.45 -33.45 7.81
CA SER A 452 16.58 -32.72 7.27
C SER A 452 17.46 -33.61 6.39
N THR A 453 17.65 -33.21 5.14
CA THR A 453 18.49 -33.92 4.18
C THR A 453 19.98 -33.58 4.31
N GLY A 454 20.33 -32.59 5.14
CA GLY A 454 21.67 -32.02 5.24
C GLY A 454 22.13 -31.22 4.01
N ASN A 455 21.33 -31.17 2.94
CA ASN A 455 21.60 -30.40 1.72
C ASN A 455 20.68 -29.18 1.66
N ARG A 456 21.26 -27.98 1.62
CA ARG A 456 20.53 -26.69 1.65
C ARG A 456 20.14 -26.15 0.27
N THR A 457 20.51 -26.83 -0.81
CA THR A 457 20.25 -26.31 -2.17
C THR A 457 19.26 -27.15 -2.98
N ASP A 458 18.91 -28.34 -2.47
CA ASP A 458 17.98 -29.25 -3.15
C ASP A 458 16.54 -28.70 -3.08
N ALA A 459 15.73 -29.02 -4.11
CA ALA A 459 14.29 -28.81 -4.13
C ALA A 459 13.57 -29.47 -2.94
N TYR A 460 14.15 -30.54 -2.36
CA TYR A 460 13.64 -31.21 -1.16
C TYR A 460 14.20 -30.66 0.16
N SER A 461 15.09 -29.66 0.12
CA SER A 461 15.65 -29.09 1.34
C SER A 461 14.56 -28.46 2.19
N ASN A 462 14.61 -28.65 3.51
CA ASN A 462 13.66 -28.06 4.42
C ASN A 462 13.75 -26.53 4.40
N HIS A 463 12.78 -25.85 3.78
CA HIS A 463 12.71 -24.39 3.89
C HIS A 463 12.14 -23.93 5.23
N VAL A 464 11.19 -24.69 5.79
CA VAL A 464 10.68 -24.50 7.15
C VAL A 464 10.04 -23.14 7.40
N ASN A 465 9.45 -22.50 6.39
CA ASN A 465 8.69 -21.27 6.59
C ASN A 465 7.40 -21.47 7.41
N GLN A 466 6.87 -22.70 7.48
CA GLN A 466 5.68 -23.04 8.26
C GLN A 466 5.95 -24.21 9.20
N ALA A 467 5.57 -24.06 10.47
CA ALA A 467 5.65 -25.10 11.49
C ALA A 467 4.54 -24.90 12.53
N VAL A 468 3.83 -25.97 12.93
CA VAL A 468 2.80 -25.91 13.96
C VAL A 468 2.73 -27.23 14.74
N PHE A 469 2.61 -27.14 16.07
CA PHE A 469 2.34 -28.30 16.90
C PHE A 469 0.88 -28.70 16.80
N SER A 470 0.64 -30.00 16.70
CA SER A 470 -0.69 -30.58 16.91
C SER A 470 -1.03 -30.67 18.40
N GLN A 471 -2.18 -31.25 18.75
CA GLN A 471 -2.49 -31.66 20.13
C GLN A 471 -2.28 -33.17 20.36
N THR A 472 -1.80 -33.90 19.35
CA THR A 472 -1.59 -35.34 19.43
C THR A 472 -0.15 -35.66 19.75
N PHE A 473 0.05 -36.35 20.87
CA PHE A 473 1.32 -36.95 21.23
C PHE A 473 1.45 -38.33 20.57
N TYR A 474 2.66 -38.69 20.16
CA TYR A 474 2.90 -40.02 19.60
C TYR A 474 2.91 -41.08 20.70
N GLU A 475 3.68 -40.85 21.77
CA GLU A 475 3.58 -41.58 23.03
C GLU A 475 3.07 -40.64 24.14
N GLU A 476 2.33 -41.18 25.11
CA GLU A 476 1.74 -40.38 26.21
C GLU A 476 2.83 -39.66 27.04
N GLU A 477 4.04 -40.22 27.12
CA GLU A 477 5.17 -39.66 27.86
C GLU A 477 6.02 -38.65 27.06
N ASP A 478 5.70 -38.39 25.78
CA ASP A 478 6.44 -37.42 24.99
C ASP A 478 6.30 -36.00 25.55
N ALA A 479 7.40 -35.26 25.54
CA ALA A 479 7.43 -33.88 26.06
C ALA A 479 6.64 -32.90 25.17
N PHE A 480 6.51 -33.23 23.88
CA PHE A 480 5.86 -32.39 22.88
C PHE A 480 4.93 -33.23 22.01
N PRO A 481 3.80 -32.67 21.56
CA PRO A 481 2.99 -33.30 20.54
C PRO A 481 3.73 -33.30 19.20
N LEU A 482 3.15 -33.98 18.21
CA LEU A 482 3.69 -34.05 16.87
C LEU A 482 3.75 -32.66 16.25
N LEU A 483 4.89 -32.33 15.66
CA LEU A 483 5.13 -31.10 14.92
C LEU A 483 4.88 -31.34 13.43
N TYR A 484 4.04 -30.51 12.83
CA TYR A 484 3.78 -30.49 11.40
C TYR A 484 4.58 -29.34 10.79
N VAL A 485 5.45 -29.64 9.83
CA VAL A 485 6.45 -28.70 9.35
C VAL A 485 6.64 -28.80 7.84
N THR A 486 6.69 -27.66 7.16
CA THR A 486 6.93 -27.64 5.72
C THR A 486 8.37 -28.05 5.38
N SER A 487 8.49 -29.03 4.51
CA SER A 487 9.71 -29.50 3.86
C SER A 487 9.67 -29.17 2.35
N GLY A 488 10.82 -28.98 1.72
CA GLY A 488 10.93 -28.56 0.32
C GLY A 488 11.31 -27.09 0.16
N ASN A 489 12.07 -26.78 -0.90
CA ASN A 489 12.69 -25.48 -1.22
C ASN A 489 12.34 -24.94 -2.63
N ALA A 490 11.36 -25.53 -3.30
CA ALA A 490 11.03 -25.18 -4.68
C ALA A 490 9.53 -25.34 -4.96
N GLY A 491 8.97 -24.46 -5.80
CA GLY A 491 7.55 -24.50 -6.22
C GLY A 491 7.26 -25.46 -7.39
N GLY A 492 8.04 -26.54 -7.51
CA GLY A 492 7.86 -27.57 -8.55
C GLY A 492 7.19 -28.82 -7.99
N ALA A 493 7.18 -29.88 -8.80
CA ALA A 493 6.61 -31.18 -8.47
C ALA A 493 7.44 -32.34 -9.02
N ASP A 494 7.30 -33.51 -8.42
CA ASP A 494 7.78 -34.82 -8.89
C ASP A 494 6.59 -35.75 -9.20
N GLU A 495 6.84 -37.06 -9.31
CA GLU A 495 5.81 -38.07 -9.56
C GLU A 495 4.81 -38.25 -8.40
N ASP A 496 5.22 -37.98 -7.17
CA ASP A 496 4.40 -38.13 -5.97
C ASP A 496 3.59 -36.87 -5.66
N GLY A 497 3.99 -35.71 -6.17
CA GLY A 497 3.27 -34.44 -6.02
C GLY A 497 4.21 -33.26 -5.88
N TYR A 498 3.78 -32.24 -5.15
CA TYR A 498 4.59 -31.04 -4.96
C TYR A 498 5.87 -31.28 -4.14
N TYR A 499 6.94 -30.54 -4.46
CA TYR A 499 8.17 -30.55 -3.66
C TYR A 499 7.94 -29.97 -2.26
N GLY A 500 7.05 -28.98 -2.12
CA GLY A 500 6.57 -28.49 -0.84
C GLY A 500 5.65 -29.51 -0.18
N ARG A 501 6.21 -30.27 0.75
CA ARG A 501 5.55 -31.36 1.49
C ARG A 501 5.43 -30.99 2.97
N CYS A 502 4.57 -31.67 3.72
CA CYS A 502 4.53 -31.56 5.18
C CYS A 502 5.23 -32.77 5.80
N ALA A 503 6.35 -32.54 6.50
CA ALA A 503 6.95 -33.53 7.38
C ALA A 503 6.25 -33.48 8.74
N VAL A 504 6.02 -34.64 9.34
CA VAL A 504 5.47 -34.80 10.68
C VAL A 504 6.59 -35.35 11.57
N GLU A 505 6.94 -34.60 12.60
CA GLU A 505 8.14 -34.81 13.40
C GLU A 505 7.76 -35.11 14.85
N ARG A 506 8.41 -36.12 15.43
CA ARG A 506 8.36 -36.40 16.86
C ARG A 506 9.61 -35.83 17.53
N ILE A 507 9.43 -34.83 18.38
CA ILE A 507 10.52 -34.19 19.11
C ILE A 507 10.67 -34.85 20.49
N THR A 508 11.89 -35.27 20.81
CA THR A 508 12.24 -35.80 22.14
C THR A 508 13.11 -34.81 22.89
N MET A 509 12.83 -34.61 24.18
CA MET A 509 13.65 -33.85 25.12
C MET A 509 14.16 -34.76 26.22
N LYS A 510 15.46 -34.69 26.51
CA LYS A 510 16.10 -35.44 27.61
C LYS A 510 17.03 -34.53 28.40
N GLU A 511 16.86 -34.54 29.72
CA GLU A 511 17.81 -33.95 30.66
C GLU A 511 19.03 -34.86 30.79
N GLN A 512 20.22 -34.27 30.66
CA GLN A 512 21.51 -34.94 30.79
C GLN A 512 21.97 -34.94 32.25
N GLU A 513 22.99 -35.75 32.56
CA GLU A 513 23.53 -35.87 33.94
C GLU A 513 24.04 -34.53 34.51
N ASP A 514 24.46 -33.60 33.65
CA ASP A 514 24.92 -32.27 34.02
C ASP A 514 23.79 -31.21 34.12
N GLY A 515 22.54 -31.63 33.97
CA GLY A 515 21.35 -30.77 33.99
C GLY A 515 21.08 -30.04 32.67
N THR A 516 21.87 -30.25 31.62
CA THR A 516 21.60 -29.67 30.31
C THR A 516 20.49 -30.42 29.58
N LEU A 517 19.72 -29.71 28.75
CA LEU A 517 18.69 -30.34 27.93
C LEU A 517 19.26 -30.72 26.55
N SER A 518 18.87 -31.89 26.08
CA SER A 518 19.17 -32.38 24.74
C SER A 518 17.89 -32.64 23.97
N PHE A 519 17.91 -32.28 22.69
CA PHE A 519 16.76 -32.36 21.80
C PHE A 519 17.10 -33.19 20.56
N SER A 520 16.13 -33.93 20.05
CA SER A 520 16.23 -34.68 18.80
C SER A 520 14.87 -34.79 18.13
N SER A 521 14.86 -35.05 16.82
CA SER A 521 13.65 -35.23 16.02
C SER A 521 13.68 -36.54 15.25
N GLU A 522 12.54 -37.22 15.15
CA GLU A 522 12.32 -38.38 14.30
C GLU A 522 11.19 -38.10 13.29
N LEU A 523 11.43 -38.39 12.01
CA LEU A 523 10.42 -38.24 10.97
C LEU A 523 9.38 -39.37 11.08
N MET A 524 8.14 -38.99 11.39
CA MET A 524 7.03 -39.91 11.61
C MET A 524 6.21 -40.15 10.36
N GLN A 525 5.96 -39.10 9.56
CA GLN A 525 5.14 -39.19 8.35
C GLN A 525 5.51 -38.04 7.39
N THR A 526 5.36 -38.24 6.09
CA THR A 526 5.42 -37.18 5.07
C THR A 526 4.07 -37.11 4.35
N ILE A 527 3.40 -35.96 4.39
CA ILE A 527 2.14 -35.70 3.69
C ILE A 527 2.43 -34.87 2.44
N ILE A 528 1.93 -35.33 1.30
CA ILE A 528 2.13 -34.71 -0.02
C ILE A 528 0.77 -34.42 -0.62
N PHE A 529 0.59 -33.23 -1.20
CA PHE A 529 -0.56 -32.93 -2.05
C PHE A 529 -0.16 -33.08 -3.52
N ASN A 530 -0.97 -33.82 -4.29
CA ASN A 530 -0.72 -34.13 -5.68
C ASN A 530 -1.96 -33.83 -6.53
N ASP A 531 -1.87 -32.78 -7.34
CA ASP A 531 -2.84 -32.49 -8.39
C ASP A 531 -2.19 -32.47 -9.80
N ASN A 532 -1.04 -33.13 -9.98
CA ASN A 532 -0.26 -33.12 -11.22
C ASN A 532 -1.06 -33.61 -12.45
N ASP A 533 -2.00 -34.54 -12.25
CA ASP A 533 -2.85 -35.11 -13.30
C ASP A 533 -4.21 -34.39 -13.45
N TYR A 534 -4.37 -33.20 -12.85
CA TYR A 534 -5.61 -32.43 -12.90
C TYR A 534 -5.50 -31.23 -13.82
N GLU A 535 -6.47 -31.09 -14.69
CA GLU A 535 -6.62 -29.90 -15.52
C GLU A 535 -7.39 -28.82 -14.76
N THR A 536 -6.97 -27.57 -14.91
CA THR A 536 -7.68 -26.39 -14.41
C THR A 536 -8.32 -25.62 -15.56
N GLY A 537 -9.56 -25.16 -15.36
CA GLY A 537 -10.30 -24.35 -16.30
C GLY A 537 -10.10 -22.85 -16.09
N ASN A 538 -10.97 -22.04 -16.72
CA ASN A 538 -11.02 -20.60 -16.44
C ASN A 538 -11.29 -20.38 -14.94
N ASN A 539 -10.50 -19.50 -14.32
CA ASN A 539 -10.52 -19.19 -12.89
C ASN A 539 -9.98 -20.31 -11.96
N PHE A 540 -9.05 -21.15 -12.44
CA PHE A 540 -8.27 -22.10 -11.60
C PHE A 540 -9.07 -23.23 -10.96
N LYS A 541 -10.35 -23.38 -11.32
CA LYS A 541 -11.17 -24.50 -10.88
C LYS A 541 -10.78 -25.79 -11.59
N TYR A 542 -10.78 -26.91 -10.87
CA TYR A 542 -10.57 -28.21 -11.49
C TYR A 542 -11.66 -28.52 -12.53
N THR A 543 -11.29 -29.18 -13.64
CA THR A 543 -12.25 -29.48 -14.72
C THR A 543 -13.05 -30.75 -14.49
N LYS A 544 -12.55 -31.67 -13.64
CA LYS A 544 -13.25 -32.91 -13.31
C LYS A 544 -14.53 -32.60 -12.49
N PRO A 545 -15.71 -33.12 -12.88
CA PRO A 545 -16.98 -32.76 -12.25
C PRO A 545 -17.02 -32.90 -10.73
N GLU A 546 -16.44 -33.97 -10.18
CA GLU A 546 -16.42 -34.33 -8.76
C GLU A 546 -15.68 -33.32 -7.85
N VAL A 547 -14.73 -32.57 -8.42
CA VAL A 547 -13.90 -31.59 -7.71
C VAL A 547 -14.00 -30.19 -8.32
N SER A 548 -14.91 -29.99 -9.27
CA SER A 548 -15.03 -28.74 -10.06
C SER A 548 -15.44 -27.50 -9.26
N GLN A 549 -15.92 -27.70 -8.03
CA GLN A 549 -16.18 -26.64 -7.08
C GLN A 549 -14.91 -26.04 -6.48
N TYR A 550 -13.80 -26.78 -6.47
CA TYR A 550 -12.54 -26.40 -5.84
C TYR A 550 -11.58 -25.77 -6.84
N GLU A 551 -10.74 -24.88 -6.33
CA GLU A 551 -9.64 -24.22 -7.02
C GLU A 551 -8.31 -24.89 -6.68
N SER A 552 -7.41 -24.95 -7.66
CA SER A 552 -6.05 -25.42 -7.43
C SER A 552 -5.26 -24.39 -6.60
N PRO A 553 -4.62 -24.80 -5.49
CA PRO A 553 -3.74 -23.93 -4.72
C PRO A 553 -2.48 -23.56 -5.53
N CYS A 554 -1.86 -22.41 -5.25
CA CYS A 554 -0.66 -21.98 -5.97
C CYS A 554 0.52 -22.97 -5.81
N TRP A 555 1.00 -23.47 -6.95
CA TRP A 555 2.33 -24.07 -7.26
C TRP A 555 3.17 -24.57 -6.06
N GLY A 556 2.65 -25.58 -5.37
CA GLY A 556 3.48 -26.55 -4.67
C GLY A 556 4.30 -26.10 -3.49
N TRP A 557 3.88 -25.02 -2.82
CA TRP A 557 4.47 -24.64 -1.54
C TRP A 557 3.46 -24.11 -0.51
N PRO A 558 2.36 -24.86 -0.27
CA PRO A 558 1.36 -24.44 0.70
C PRO A 558 1.89 -24.50 2.14
N ALA A 559 1.38 -23.62 2.99
CA ALA A 559 1.56 -23.73 4.44
C ALA A 559 0.61 -24.79 4.99
N SER A 560 1.17 -25.72 5.77
CA SER A 560 0.44 -26.85 6.34
C SER A 560 0.06 -26.58 7.79
N PHE A 561 -1.19 -26.85 8.15
CA PHE A 561 -1.70 -26.73 9.51
C PHE A 561 -2.46 -27.98 9.94
N ALA A 562 -2.08 -28.57 11.07
CA ALA A 562 -2.81 -29.67 11.68
C ALA A 562 -3.77 -29.16 12.75
N ASP A 563 -5.03 -29.58 12.67
CA ASP A 563 -6.07 -29.35 13.67
C ASP A 563 -6.60 -30.70 14.12
N THR A 564 -5.99 -31.21 15.18
CA THR A 564 -6.33 -32.51 15.75
C THR A 564 -7.69 -32.51 16.44
N ASP A 565 -8.13 -31.37 16.96
CA ASP A 565 -9.40 -31.25 17.68
C ASP A 565 -10.59 -31.45 16.73
N ASN A 566 -10.44 -30.97 15.49
CA ASN A 566 -11.44 -31.14 14.44
C ASN A 566 -11.10 -32.26 13.44
N ASN A 567 -10.01 -33.00 13.65
CA ASN A 567 -9.49 -34.03 12.75
C ASN A 567 -9.29 -33.51 11.30
N ARG A 568 -8.66 -32.34 11.18
CA ARG A 568 -8.42 -31.65 9.90
C ARG A 568 -6.95 -31.42 9.64
N PHE A 569 -6.60 -31.48 8.36
CA PHE A 569 -5.34 -30.99 7.83
C PHE A 569 -5.66 -29.88 6.82
N TYR A 570 -5.08 -28.70 7.02
CA TYR A 570 -5.31 -27.54 6.17
C TYR A 570 -4.07 -27.21 5.35
N LEU A 571 -4.29 -26.88 4.09
CA LEU A 571 -3.34 -26.22 3.21
C LEU A 571 -3.78 -24.78 3.01
N PHE A 572 -2.90 -23.84 3.33
CA PHE A 572 -3.06 -22.42 3.06
C PHE A 572 -2.13 -22.01 1.92
N SER A 573 -2.68 -21.29 0.93
CA SER A 573 -1.90 -20.71 -0.16
C SER A 573 -2.58 -19.45 -0.71
N ALA A 574 -1.91 -18.73 -1.60
CA ALA A 574 -2.57 -17.84 -2.54
C ALA A 574 -2.97 -18.61 -3.83
N ARG A 575 -3.72 -17.98 -4.73
CA ARG A 575 -4.02 -18.50 -6.08
C ARG A 575 -2.84 -18.33 -7.03
N TYR A 576 -2.17 -17.18 -6.92
CA TYR A 576 -0.91 -16.88 -7.60
C TYR A 576 0.19 -16.63 -6.58
N ARG A 577 1.43 -16.91 -6.99
CA ARG A 577 2.62 -16.66 -6.17
C ARG A 577 2.66 -15.19 -5.77
N THR A 578 2.95 -14.93 -4.51
CA THR A 578 2.86 -13.59 -3.92
C THR A 578 4.14 -12.78 -4.05
N SER A 579 4.97 -13.05 -5.08
CA SER A 579 6.16 -12.27 -5.39
C SER A 579 5.85 -11.19 -6.43
N GLY A 580 6.66 -10.12 -6.47
CA GLY A 580 6.46 -9.00 -7.42
C GLY A 580 6.40 -9.42 -8.89
N ALA A 581 6.96 -10.58 -9.26
CA ALA A 581 6.88 -11.14 -10.61
C ALA A 581 5.45 -11.43 -11.09
N TYR A 582 4.48 -11.57 -10.17
CA TYR A 582 3.07 -11.85 -10.47
C TYR A 582 2.15 -10.68 -10.11
N ALA A 583 2.70 -9.47 -9.94
CA ALA A 583 1.93 -8.29 -9.56
C ALA A 583 0.81 -7.93 -10.55
N GLU A 584 0.91 -8.34 -11.82
CA GLU A 584 -0.16 -8.18 -12.81
C GLU A 584 -1.43 -8.99 -12.51
N TYR A 585 -1.32 -10.04 -11.68
CA TYR A 585 -2.44 -10.88 -11.26
C TYR A 585 -3.01 -10.49 -9.90
N TYR A 586 -2.57 -9.39 -9.29
CA TYR A 586 -3.01 -8.95 -7.95
C TYR A 586 -4.53 -8.94 -7.84
N ASP A 587 -5.22 -8.28 -8.77
CA ASP A 587 -6.69 -8.15 -8.79
C ASP A 587 -7.41 -9.50 -9.07
N GLN A 588 -6.69 -10.50 -9.55
CA GLN A 588 -7.21 -11.85 -9.81
C GLN A 588 -6.80 -12.85 -8.72
N ASN A 589 -6.03 -12.43 -7.71
CA ASN A 589 -5.53 -13.30 -6.67
C ASN A 589 -6.58 -13.50 -5.56
N ALA A 590 -6.41 -14.56 -4.78
CA ALA A 590 -7.17 -14.82 -3.57
C ALA A 590 -6.32 -15.67 -2.62
N TYR A 591 -6.59 -15.58 -1.32
CA TYR A 591 -6.12 -16.62 -0.40
C TYR A 591 -7.07 -17.82 -0.49
N ILE A 592 -6.50 -19.01 -0.43
CA ILE A 592 -7.19 -20.30 -0.55
C ILE A 592 -6.85 -21.12 0.69
N VAL A 593 -7.87 -21.58 1.40
CA VAL A 593 -7.74 -22.55 2.49
C VAL A 593 -8.44 -23.82 2.07
N THR A 594 -7.67 -24.90 1.93
CA THR A 594 -8.14 -26.23 1.53
C THR A 594 -8.04 -27.17 2.72
N SER A 595 -9.08 -27.94 2.99
CA SER A 595 -9.12 -28.87 4.13
C SER A 595 -9.27 -30.32 3.69
N PHE A 596 -8.56 -31.19 4.40
CA PHE A 596 -8.58 -32.63 4.26
C PHE A 596 -8.91 -33.25 5.62
N LEU A 597 -9.22 -34.56 5.63
CA LEU A 597 -9.14 -35.31 6.88
C LEU A 597 -7.67 -35.41 7.30
N LEU A 598 -7.39 -35.25 8.59
CA LEU A 598 -6.03 -35.41 9.11
C LEU A 598 -5.58 -36.87 8.91
N PRO A 599 -4.48 -37.14 8.17
CA PRO A 599 -4.00 -38.49 8.00
C PRO A 599 -3.55 -39.10 9.34
N PRO A 600 -3.99 -40.34 9.67
CA PRO A 600 -3.48 -41.02 10.85
C PRO A 600 -2.03 -41.43 10.65
N ILE A 601 -1.24 -41.44 11.73
CA ILE A 601 0.12 -42.00 11.69
C ILE A 601 0.02 -43.50 12.02
N CYS A 602 0.28 -44.34 11.02
CA CYS A 602 0.19 -45.79 11.14
C CYS A 602 1.57 -46.44 11.24
N THR A 603 2.56 -45.92 10.51
CA THR A 603 3.94 -46.43 10.47
C THR A 603 4.95 -45.28 10.46
N VAL A 604 6.04 -45.41 11.22
CA VAL A 604 7.14 -44.43 11.23
C VAL A 604 7.75 -44.28 9.83
N GLY A 605 7.88 -43.04 9.38
CA GLY A 605 8.46 -42.67 8.09
C GLY A 605 7.54 -42.90 6.89
N GLU A 606 6.24 -43.11 7.10
CA GLU A 606 5.31 -43.35 5.99
C GLU A 606 5.06 -42.11 5.13
N THR A 607 4.76 -42.32 3.85
CA THR A 607 4.34 -41.26 2.92
C THR A 607 2.83 -41.37 2.68
N VAL A 608 2.11 -40.26 2.84
CA VAL A 608 0.69 -40.12 2.51
C VAL A 608 0.55 -39.14 1.37
N ILE A 609 -0.16 -39.52 0.31
CA ILE A 609 -0.45 -38.67 -0.83
C ILE A 609 -1.95 -38.33 -0.81
N LEU A 610 -2.25 -37.03 -0.81
CA LEU A 610 -3.58 -36.45 -0.89
C LEU A 610 -3.84 -35.95 -2.31
N TYR A 611 -5.03 -36.21 -2.81
CA TYR A 611 -5.50 -35.79 -4.13
C TYR A 611 -6.67 -34.81 -4.03
N PRO A 612 -7.02 -34.08 -5.10
CA PRO A 612 -8.19 -33.20 -5.11
C PRO A 612 -9.50 -33.86 -4.65
N GLU A 613 -9.69 -35.16 -4.88
CA GLU A 613 -10.85 -35.91 -4.41
C GLU A 613 -10.91 -36.07 -2.89
N ASP A 614 -9.78 -35.93 -2.20
CA ASP A 614 -9.69 -35.99 -0.74
C ASP A 614 -10.06 -34.65 -0.08
N ILE A 615 -10.27 -33.59 -0.86
CA ILE A 615 -10.69 -32.27 -0.35
C ILE A 615 -12.08 -32.39 0.25
N VAL A 616 -12.18 -32.11 1.55
CA VAL A 616 -13.45 -32.13 2.28
C VAL A 616 -14.17 -30.79 2.21
N ASP A 617 -13.42 -29.70 2.23
CA ASP A 617 -13.95 -28.34 2.15
C ASP A 617 -12.85 -27.38 1.69
N GLN A 618 -13.23 -26.30 1.03
CA GLN A 618 -12.33 -25.23 0.61
C GLN A 618 -13.08 -23.90 0.60
N PHE A 619 -12.39 -22.83 0.98
CA PHE A 619 -12.90 -21.48 0.78
C PHE A 619 -11.82 -20.54 0.26
N THR A 620 -12.25 -19.47 -0.37
CA THR A 620 -11.41 -18.39 -0.87
C THR A 620 -11.86 -17.06 -0.28
N THR A 621 -10.90 -16.17 -0.04
CA THR A 621 -11.14 -14.82 0.51
C THR A 621 -10.23 -13.82 -0.21
N GLU A 622 -10.50 -12.54 -0.05
CA GLU A 622 -9.79 -11.47 -0.72
C GLU A 622 -8.28 -11.49 -0.46
N PHE A 623 -7.49 -11.24 -1.50
CA PHE A 623 -6.04 -11.06 -1.41
C PHE A 623 -5.71 -9.59 -1.22
N ASP A 624 -4.92 -9.24 -0.20
CA ASP A 624 -4.56 -7.85 0.06
C ASP A 624 -3.07 -7.61 0.40
N VAL A 625 -2.29 -8.65 0.71
CA VAL A 625 -0.85 -8.52 1.04
C VAL A 625 0.02 -9.52 0.26
N PHE A 626 1.12 -9.01 -0.30
CA PHE A 626 2.17 -9.82 -0.94
C PHE A 626 3.07 -10.53 0.09
N VAL A 627 3.87 -11.48 -0.39
CA VAL A 627 4.87 -12.22 0.39
C VAL A 627 4.26 -12.97 1.58
N THR A 628 3.65 -14.13 1.32
CA THR A 628 3.27 -15.08 2.37
C THR A 628 4.51 -15.60 3.09
N GLN A 629 4.49 -15.58 4.42
CA GLN A 629 5.55 -16.14 5.26
C GLN A 629 5.05 -17.42 5.96
N GLY A 630 5.04 -17.46 7.29
CA GLY A 630 4.52 -18.55 8.13
C GLY A 630 3.40 -18.12 9.06
N GLY A 631 2.98 -19.03 9.93
CA GLY A 631 1.89 -18.77 10.86
C GLY A 631 1.62 -19.88 11.86
N THR A 632 0.57 -19.70 12.64
CA THR A 632 0.08 -20.69 13.61
C THR A 632 -1.43 -20.92 13.47
N LEU A 633 -1.91 -22.07 13.94
CA LEU A 633 -3.32 -22.37 14.10
C LEU A 633 -3.64 -22.37 15.60
N TYR A 634 -4.57 -21.51 16.00
CA TYR A 634 -4.99 -21.37 17.39
C TYR A 634 -6.48 -21.02 17.44
N ASP A 635 -7.25 -21.75 18.25
CA ASP A 635 -8.69 -21.51 18.48
C ASP A 635 -9.51 -21.36 17.17
N GLY A 636 -9.35 -22.33 16.26
CA GLY A 636 -10.06 -22.36 14.97
C GLY A 636 -9.68 -21.24 14.00
N LYS A 637 -8.57 -20.53 14.25
CA LYS A 637 -8.10 -19.43 13.41
C LYS A 637 -6.66 -19.65 12.96
N ILE A 638 -6.36 -19.27 11.72
CA ILE A 638 -4.98 -19.21 11.21
C ILE A 638 -4.49 -17.78 11.37
N TYR A 639 -3.40 -17.61 12.11
CA TYR A 639 -2.66 -16.34 12.23
C TYR A 639 -1.49 -16.42 11.28
N TYR A 640 -1.45 -15.54 10.28
CA TYR A 640 -0.48 -15.64 9.20
C TYR A 640 0.28 -14.33 9.03
N THR A 641 1.61 -14.42 8.90
CA THR A 641 2.51 -13.29 8.73
C THR A 641 2.84 -13.07 7.24
N TYR A 642 3.15 -11.82 6.91
CA TYR A 642 3.45 -11.40 5.55
C TYR A 642 4.58 -10.37 5.55
N GLY A 643 5.31 -10.30 4.44
CA GLY A 643 6.28 -9.24 4.16
C GLY A 643 7.74 -9.63 4.41
N PHE A 644 8.64 -8.81 3.87
CA PHE A 644 10.09 -8.87 4.12
C PHE A 644 10.56 -7.72 5.02
N GLY A 645 9.62 -6.96 5.56
CA GLY A 645 9.86 -5.61 6.01
C GLY A 645 10.15 -4.64 4.87
N GLY A 646 10.46 -3.41 5.22
CA GLY A 646 10.59 -2.31 4.28
C GLY A 646 9.25 -1.94 3.63
N LEU A 647 9.35 -1.26 2.50
CA LEU A 647 8.21 -0.57 1.89
C LEU A 647 7.65 -1.27 0.66
N GLU A 648 8.49 -2.05 -0.01
CA GLU A 648 8.07 -2.84 -1.16
C GLU A 648 7.17 -4.00 -0.73
N TYR A 649 7.51 -4.65 0.40
CA TYR A 649 6.78 -5.77 0.98
C TYR A 649 6.63 -5.58 2.50
N PRO A 650 5.82 -4.60 2.95
CA PRO A 650 5.68 -4.29 4.35
C PRO A 650 5.16 -5.46 5.17
N ASN A 651 5.55 -5.50 6.44
CA ASN A 651 5.07 -6.51 7.35
C ASN A 651 3.55 -6.37 7.58
N ALA A 652 2.86 -7.50 7.69
CA ALA A 652 1.46 -7.54 8.05
C ALA A 652 1.09 -8.86 8.73
N ILE A 653 -0.04 -8.87 9.44
CA ILE A 653 -0.68 -10.09 9.94
C ILE A 653 -2.12 -10.14 9.43
N ARG A 654 -2.55 -11.34 9.03
CA ARG A 654 -3.97 -11.64 8.76
C ARG A 654 -4.41 -12.77 9.67
N VAL A 655 -5.64 -12.68 10.16
CA VAL A 655 -6.28 -13.75 10.91
C VAL A 655 -7.45 -14.28 10.09
N PHE A 656 -7.40 -15.57 9.76
CA PHE A 656 -8.44 -16.27 9.01
C PHE A 656 -9.25 -17.12 9.97
N ASP A 657 -10.55 -16.86 10.07
CA ASP A 657 -11.45 -17.68 10.86
C ASP A 657 -11.98 -18.83 10.00
N LEU A 658 -11.70 -20.07 10.42
CA LEU A 658 -12.03 -21.27 9.64
C LEU A 658 -13.53 -21.58 9.67
N ALA A 659 -14.26 -21.14 10.70
CA ALA A 659 -15.70 -21.31 10.80
C ALA A 659 -16.44 -20.23 9.99
N GLU A 660 -16.01 -18.97 10.10
CA GLU A 660 -16.60 -17.86 9.34
C GLU A 660 -16.12 -17.79 7.89
N LYS A 661 -15.05 -18.53 7.53
CA LYS A 661 -14.48 -18.64 6.18
C LYS A 661 -14.06 -17.30 5.58
N LYS A 662 -13.46 -16.42 6.39
CA LYS A 662 -13.04 -15.08 5.98
C LYS A 662 -11.89 -14.54 6.84
N ILE A 663 -11.32 -13.43 6.41
CA ILE A 663 -10.40 -12.64 7.24
C ILE A 663 -11.18 -11.91 8.33
N VAL A 664 -10.76 -12.08 9.59
CA VAL A 664 -11.37 -11.45 10.78
C VAL A 664 -10.48 -10.40 11.43
N ALA A 665 -9.19 -10.31 11.08
CA ALA A 665 -8.31 -9.23 11.49
C ALA A 665 -7.28 -8.89 10.39
N LYS A 666 -6.98 -7.59 10.25
CA LYS A 666 -6.01 -7.06 9.29
C LYS A 666 -5.05 -6.11 10.02
N ILE A 667 -3.89 -6.63 10.41
CA ILE A 667 -2.88 -5.84 11.12
C ILE A 667 -1.84 -5.36 10.10
N ASP A 668 -1.68 -4.05 10.01
CA ASP A 668 -0.60 -3.41 9.25
C ASP A 668 0.59 -3.17 10.19
N LEU A 669 1.75 -3.72 9.83
CA LEU A 669 2.99 -3.59 10.58
C LEU A 669 4.03 -2.80 9.77
N SER A 670 3.64 -2.13 8.69
CA SER A 670 4.49 -1.25 7.88
C SER A 670 5.06 -0.07 8.66
N ASP A 671 4.35 0.34 9.71
CA ASP A 671 4.75 1.36 10.66
C ASP A 671 5.06 0.77 12.05
N SER A 672 5.28 -0.54 12.10
CA SER A 672 5.81 -1.16 13.30
C SER A 672 7.30 -0.91 13.37
N ILE A 673 7.85 -1.24 14.50
CA ILE A 673 9.24 -0.97 14.80
C ILE A 673 10.17 -2.12 14.40
N PHE A 674 9.59 -3.29 14.12
CA PHE A 674 10.21 -4.31 13.28
C PHE A 674 9.81 -4.18 11.81
N SER A 675 9.26 -3.04 11.37
CA SER A 675 8.87 -2.82 9.96
C SER A 675 10.01 -3.04 8.98
N ASN A 676 11.27 -2.95 9.41
CA ASN A 676 12.46 -3.11 8.56
C ASN A 676 13.14 -4.47 8.75
N GLU A 677 12.52 -5.37 9.50
CA GLU A 677 12.97 -6.74 9.67
C GLU A 677 12.00 -7.67 8.96
N GLU A 678 12.50 -8.68 8.27
CA GLU A 678 11.66 -9.73 7.69
C GLU A 678 10.98 -10.51 8.82
N ILE A 679 9.66 -10.36 8.94
CA ILE A 679 8.83 -11.21 9.79
C ILE A 679 8.74 -12.59 9.14
N GLU A 680 8.89 -13.65 9.94
CA GLU A 680 8.95 -15.00 9.39
C GLU A 680 7.73 -15.84 9.81
N SER A 681 7.44 -15.94 11.11
CA SER A 681 6.28 -16.71 11.60
C SER A 681 5.79 -16.17 12.93
N CYS A 682 4.72 -16.78 13.45
CA CYS A 682 4.17 -16.47 14.76
C CYS A 682 3.69 -17.71 15.52
N GLY A 683 3.48 -17.55 16.83
CA GLY A 683 2.99 -18.59 17.74
C GLY A 683 2.37 -17.97 18.99
N VAL A 684 1.40 -18.64 19.61
CA VAL A 684 0.71 -18.12 20.80
C VAL A 684 1.41 -18.59 22.07
N TYR A 685 1.71 -17.65 22.98
CA TYR A 685 2.26 -17.93 24.30
C TYR A 685 1.55 -17.07 25.35
N GLU A 686 0.99 -17.71 26.38
CA GLU A 686 0.30 -17.05 27.52
C GLU A 686 -0.72 -15.96 27.12
N GLY A 687 -1.49 -16.21 26.05
CA GLY A 687 -2.52 -15.27 25.57
C GLY A 687 -1.98 -14.12 24.71
N THR A 688 -0.70 -14.16 24.34
CA THR A 688 -0.06 -13.19 23.44
C THR A 688 0.44 -13.86 22.17
N LEU A 689 0.59 -13.09 21.10
CA LEU A 689 1.18 -13.58 19.84
C LEU A 689 2.65 -13.20 19.80
N LEU A 690 3.51 -14.21 19.78
CA LEU A 690 4.93 -14.04 19.54
C LEU A 690 5.21 -14.10 18.03
N CYS A 691 6.05 -13.22 17.51
CA CYS A 691 6.45 -13.16 16.11
C CYS A 691 7.98 -13.16 16.01
N ASN A 692 8.55 -14.12 15.28
CA ASN A 692 9.99 -14.13 15.04
C ASN A 692 10.34 -13.40 13.75
N THR A 693 11.55 -12.83 13.72
CA THR A 693 12.09 -12.20 12.51
C THR A 693 13.39 -12.86 12.09
N ASN A 694 13.78 -12.69 10.82
CA ASN A 694 15.06 -13.17 10.32
C ASN A 694 16.25 -12.53 11.08
N SER A 695 16.04 -11.42 11.81
CA SER A 695 17.11 -10.69 12.49
C SER A 695 17.60 -11.34 13.79
N GLY A 696 16.96 -12.42 14.27
CA GLY A 696 17.28 -13.04 15.56
C GLY A 696 16.54 -12.39 16.74
N LYS A 697 15.30 -11.96 16.51
CA LYS A 697 14.43 -11.35 17.53
C LYS A 697 13.07 -12.04 17.56
N ILE A 698 12.45 -12.00 18.74
CA ILE A 698 11.05 -12.35 18.95
C ILE A 698 10.34 -11.11 19.50
N TYR A 699 9.24 -10.74 18.84
CA TYR A 699 8.36 -9.66 19.26
C TYR A 699 7.08 -10.22 19.89
N GLN A 700 6.56 -9.54 20.90
CA GLN A 700 5.31 -9.88 21.57
C GLN A 700 4.22 -8.87 21.18
N LEU A 701 3.06 -9.38 20.75
CA LEU A 701 1.83 -8.63 20.54
C LEU A 701 0.78 -9.09 21.55
N ASP A 702 0.38 -8.20 22.46
CA ASP A 702 -0.49 -8.54 23.59
C ASP A 702 -1.93 -8.89 23.19
N TYR A 703 -2.40 -8.36 22.07
CA TYR A 703 -3.71 -8.66 21.52
C TYR A 703 -3.67 -8.67 19.99
N ILE A 704 -4.70 -9.19 19.33
CA ILE A 704 -4.92 -9.03 17.88
C ILE A 704 -6.32 -8.49 17.67
N GLU A 705 -6.44 -7.20 17.36
CA GLU A 705 -7.77 -6.58 17.23
C GLU A 705 -8.49 -7.04 15.96
N SER A 706 -9.74 -7.48 16.13
CA SER A 706 -10.61 -7.88 15.02
C SER A 706 -11.07 -6.70 14.18
N LEU A 707 -11.53 -7.00 12.96
CA LEU A 707 -12.41 -6.11 12.22
C LEU A 707 -13.68 -5.84 13.04
N TRP A 708 -14.33 -4.70 12.77
CA TRP A 708 -15.59 -4.34 13.42
C TRP A 708 -16.65 -5.42 13.23
N LYS A 709 -17.25 -5.84 14.33
CA LYS A 709 -18.37 -6.76 14.41
C LYS A 709 -19.63 -5.99 14.82
N GLU A 710 -20.79 -6.50 14.45
CA GLU A 710 -22.09 -5.97 14.86
C GLU A 710 -22.76 -6.99 15.78
N GLU A 711 -23.20 -6.55 16.96
CA GLU A 711 -23.98 -7.37 17.89
C GLU A 711 -25.41 -7.56 17.32
N PRO A 712 -25.83 -8.80 16.95
CA PRO A 712 -27.10 -9.02 16.27
C PRO A 712 -28.33 -8.56 17.08
N ALA A 713 -28.23 -8.55 18.41
CA ALA A 713 -29.33 -8.20 19.29
C ALA A 713 -29.52 -6.69 19.49
N THR A 714 -28.44 -5.90 19.37
CA THR A 714 -28.44 -4.47 19.72
C THR A 714 -28.06 -3.56 18.56
N GLY A 715 -27.46 -4.09 17.49
CA GLY A 715 -26.86 -3.32 16.39
C GLY A 715 -25.60 -2.55 16.82
N GLN A 716 -25.07 -2.83 18.02
CA GLN A 716 -23.88 -2.16 18.52
C GLN A 716 -22.63 -2.71 17.84
N HIS A 717 -21.76 -1.81 17.39
CA HIS A 717 -20.49 -2.20 16.80
C HIS A 717 -19.41 -2.36 17.88
N TYR A 718 -18.62 -3.42 17.78
CA TYR A 718 -17.51 -3.68 18.69
C TYR A 718 -16.34 -4.36 17.98
N THR A 719 -15.17 -4.31 18.60
CA THR A 719 -14.01 -5.13 18.25
C THR A 719 -13.65 -6.03 19.43
N GLU A 720 -12.96 -7.13 19.14
CA GLU A 720 -12.47 -8.07 20.15
C GLU A 720 -11.02 -8.49 19.86
N CYS A 721 -10.34 -8.98 20.88
CA CYS A 721 -9.05 -9.64 20.71
C CYS A 721 -9.26 -11.03 20.12
N CYS A 722 -8.71 -11.30 18.94
CA CYS A 722 -8.79 -12.59 18.29
C CYS A 722 -8.12 -13.72 19.10
N ILE A 723 -7.15 -13.40 19.97
CA ILE A 723 -6.43 -14.39 20.78
C ILE A 723 -7.28 -14.85 21.98
N CYS A 724 -7.78 -13.91 22.79
CA CYS A 724 -8.47 -14.22 24.05
C CYS A 724 -10.00 -14.04 24.02
N GLY A 725 -10.55 -13.46 22.95
CA GLY A 725 -11.97 -13.16 22.80
C GLY A 725 -12.47 -11.96 23.61
N GLU A 726 -11.59 -11.24 24.31
CA GLU A 726 -11.98 -10.08 25.11
C GLU A 726 -12.41 -8.90 24.22
N ARG A 727 -13.50 -8.21 24.59
CA ARG A 727 -13.93 -6.98 23.89
C ARG A 727 -12.95 -5.84 24.15
N LEU A 728 -12.47 -5.22 23.06
CA LEU A 728 -11.50 -4.14 23.12
C LEU A 728 -12.17 -2.77 22.98
N GLN A 729 -13.04 -2.61 21.99
CA GLN A 729 -13.70 -1.33 21.71
C GLN A 729 -15.20 -1.51 21.46
N THR A 730 -15.98 -0.47 21.79
CA THR A 730 -17.41 -0.37 21.49
C THR A 730 -17.72 1.02 20.95
N ALA A 731 -18.39 1.10 19.80
CA ALA A 731 -18.86 2.36 19.21
C ALA A 731 -20.32 2.67 19.55
#